data_AF-A0A919JP40-F1
#
_entry.id   AF-A0A919JP40-F1
#
_cell.length_a   1.000
_cell.length_b   1.000
_cell.length_c   1.000
_cell.angle_alpha   90.00
_cell.angle_beta   90.00
_cell.angle_gamma   90.00
#
_symmetry.space_group_name_H-M   'P 1'
#
loop_
_entity.id
_entity.type
_entity.pdbx_description
1 polymer ?
#
loop_
_entity_poly.entity_id
_entity_poly.type
_entity_poly.pdbx_seq_one_letter_code
_entity_poly.pdbx_strand_id
1 'polypeptide(L)'
;MDESEETSLGLLCLSAGDRDPAALRAAEAVRAGTPVREAIAGLLLGHAPFPPPPGPHRCPQLRCSLREGSPSGPPRHCAVFLEPMVAARWDLAVVQGPAGAEREALAARFLRDEPAGIIQLGDEHLGTAGPQRAADVEAGYQLIESLLADGLRVLLVTRHRLPGLRARFGRWALHVLRTGTLPPLGTGDGLEGLPPTTTGSVPLRPGGGVLTRDPWMEAELPRGSGGAGPPEREADRVANIVVADGAGRPVPGGVPAGLPYLVRVAVGRPLAGSILAPGAPPFPDDLLPVAEDGWWLQAVLSRDGTPVAEGALFVPRTGDGFSCLCAPDGPHSCTRAERTPWRDLVALAPRSGGTERLQLALYLGAAAVQAFEIDVPVGGDVPPSARVVFTLSRDLAELTRFGGRAVSIRLGDLPADRHYLVVNGATGARVGSSIADSQAGTAARSLRAVLFDRQLREGRGGWISTYDAQFGKPGAAYRADLLAMARAGATAYLGLFPRIEDRDTLLAALNSGDGPGVIQVALAEGSRAVLPWQLVYDLPILDGAAVCSSVDDFGPGGAATRVPDRCPHADRHDQPLGVLCPYGFWGLGHVLEVPPSSGALTLAESTGTDHPPTVVVGLNETLRGADWDAQRAALDRLGSPSLVTTTVPDLRLAAQPGADLLYLFCHGRRASAAGSAVSGLALDFGAGGTLTPEDVSYWASLSPRIRWVHRRPLVVLNGCHTGERLPETLTDFASAFVQSTGAAGVLATEVTMERGLAAFAMSSFVAAWGAGLGVGAAVRRMRWELLSRGNVMGLAYSPYCDADLRLPR
;
A
#
# COMPACT_ATOMS: atom_id res chain seq x y z
N MET A 1 18.01 10.33 -51.46
CA MET A 1 17.00 9.87 -50.49
C MET A 1 17.77 9.64 -49.21
N ASP A 2 17.43 10.40 -48.17
CA ASP A 2 18.24 10.64 -46.98
C ASP A 2 17.62 9.86 -45.80
N GLU A 3 18.44 9.17 -44.99
CA GLU A 3 18.01 8.21 -43.94
C GLU A 3 17.11 8.82 -42.85
N SER A 4 17.10 10.15 -42.73
CA SER A 4 16.25 10.86 -41.77
C SER A 4 14.75 10.85 -42.12
N GLU A 5 14.40 10.66 -43.41
CA GLU A 5 13.00 10.66 -43.86
C GLU A 5 12.30 9.30 -43.62
N GLU A 6 13.00 8.18 -43.80
CA GLU A 6 12.45 6.84 -43.50
C GLU A 6 12.19 6.65 -42.00
N THR A 7 13.04 7.24 -41.15
CA THR A 7 12.92 7.15 -39.69
C THR A 7 11.65 7.87 -39.19
N SER A 8 11.27 8.98 -39.83
CA SER A 8 10.08 9.75 -39.47
C SER A 8 8.78 9.05 -39.90
N LEU A 9 8.79 8.34 -41.03
CA LEU A 9 7.65 7.53 -41.49
C LEU A 9 7.46 6.25 -40.67
N GLY A 10 8.56 5.62 -40.26
CA GLY A 10 8.53 4.44 -39.38
C GLY A 10 7.91 4.74 -38.00
N LEU A 11 8.17 5.91 -37.43
CA LEU A 11 7.60 6.33 -36.15
C LEU A 11 6.10 6.63 -36.22
N LEU A 12 5.59 7.11 -37.36
CA LEU A 12 4.17 7.45 -37.52
C LEU A 12 3.31 6.17 -37.60
N CYS A 13 3.75 5.15 -38.33
CA CYS A 13 3.08 3.84 -38.40
C CYS A 13 3.19 3.01 -37.10
N LEU A 14 4.20 3.27 -36.26
CA LEU A 14 4.33 2.59 -34.96
C LEU A 14 3.42 3.18 -33.87
N SER A 15 3.03 4.46 -33.99
CA SER A 15 2.14 5.11 -33.01
C SER A 15 0.65 4.98 -33.35
N ALA A 16 0.31 4.93 -34.63
CA ALA A 16 -1.02 4.57 -35.11
C ALA A 16 -0.94 3.16 -35.71
N GLY A 17 -1.30 2.13 -34.95
CA GLY A 17 -1.22 0.74 -35.43
C GLY A 17 -1.86 0.56 -36.81
N ASP A 18 -1.46 -0.51 -37.53
CA ASP A 18 -1.70 -0.85 -38.95
C ASP A 18 -3.16 -0.80 -39.50
N ARG A 19 -4.11 -0.18 -38.81
CA ARG A 19 -5.53 -0.08 -39.17
C ARG A 19 -6.06 1.34 -39.32
N ASP A 20 -5.26 2.41 -39.16
CA ASP A 20 -5.74 3.78 -39.41
C ASP A 20 -5.67 4.16 -40.91
N PRO A 21 -6.82 4.30 -41.60
CA PRO A 21 -6.86 4.65 -43.02
C PRO A 21 -6.31 6.05 -43.32
N ALA A 22 -6.25 6.93 -42.31
CA ALA A 22 -5.75 8.29 -42.44
C ALA A 22 -4.21 8.30 -42.49
N ALA A 23 -3.55 7.52 -41.61
CA ALA A 23 -2.11 7.31 -41.64
C ALA A 23 -1.66 6.61 -42.95
N LEU A 24 -2.44 5.63 -43.43
CA LEU A 24 -2.17 4.94 -44.69
C LEU A 24 -2.20 5.91 -45.89
N ARG A 25 -3.21 6.80 -45.95
CA ARG A 25 -3.33 7.81 -47.02
C ARG A 25 -2.21 8.84 -46.99
N ALA A 26 -1.75 9.25 -45.81
CA ALA A 26 -0.60 10.13 -45.69
C ALA A 26 0.69 9.46 -46.17
N ALA A 27 0.88 8.17 -45.84
CA ALA A 27 2.02 7.39 -46.33
C ALA A 27 1.99 7.21 -47.86
N GLU A 28 0.81 6.98 -48.46
CA GLU A 28 0.63 6.90 -49.91
C GLU A 28 0.89 8.25 -50.60
N ALA A 29 0.44 9.37 -50.01
CA ALA A 29 0.69 10.71 -50.55
C ALA A 29 2.18 11.07 -50.55
N VAL A 30 2.92 10.70 -49.50
CA VAL A 30 4.37 10.89 -49.45
C VAL A 30 5.08 9.99 -50.47
N ARG A 31 4.66 8.72 -50.62
CA ARG A 31 5.18 7.83 -51.69
C ARG A 31 4.93 8.39 -53.09
N ALA A 32 3.86 9.15 -53.28
CA ALA A 32 3.56 9.84 -54.54
C ALA A 32 4.32 11.17 -54.74
N GLY A 33 5.26 11.52 -53.84
CA GLY A 33 6.11 12.71 -53.96
C GLY A 33 5.59 13.96 -53.24
N THR A 34 4.55 13.83 -52.42
CA THR A 34 4.04 14.95 -51.61
C THR A 34 4.97 15.18 -50.41
N PRO A 35 5.42 16.41 -50.14
CA PRO A 35 6.23 16.71 -48.96
C PRO A 35 5.51 16.29 -47.66
N VAL A 36 6.22 15.61 -46.76
CA VAL A 36 5.68 15.04 -45.50
C VAL A 36 4.87 16.05 -44.68
N ARG A 37 5.32 17.30 -44.64
CA ARG A 37 4.67 18.39 -43.91
C ARG A 37 3.28 18.73 -44.48
N GLU A 38 3.08 18.59 -45.79
CA GLU A 38 1.80 18.83 -46.45
C GLU A 38 0.86 17.63 -46.31
N ALA A 39 1.39 16.40 -46.37
CA ALA A 39 0.63 15.18 -46.10
C ALA A 39 0.07 15.14 -44.66
N ILE A 40 0.85 15.61 -43.68
CA ILE A 40 0.43 15.72 -42.27
C ILE A 40 -0.53 16.90 -42.07
N ALA A 41 -0.35 18.02 -42.76
CA ALA A 41 -1.27 19.16 -42.68
C ALA A 41 -2.68 18.82 -43.20
N GLY A 42 -2.78 17.93 -44.20
CA GLY A 42 -4.06 17.42 -44.71
C GLY A 42 -4.84 16.57 -43.69
N LEU A 43 -4.15 15.88 -42.77
CA LEU A 43 -4.77 15.11 -41.70
C LEU A 43 -5.41 15.99 -40.61
N LEU A 44 -4.79 17.14 -40.32
CA LEU A 44 -5.21 18.03 -39.24
C LEU A 44 -6.38 18.97 -39.61
N LEU A 45 -6.67 19.12 -40.90
CA LEU A 45 -7.70 20.05 -41.40
C LEU A 45 -8.99 19.35 -41.87
N GLY A 46 -9.14 18.06 -41.58
CA GLY A 46 -10.18 17.20 -42.13
C GLY A 46 -11.46 17.03 -41.31
N HIS A 47 -12.00 18.06 -40.63
CA HIS A 47 -13.38 18.05 -40.09
C HIS A 47 -14.12 19.37 -40.42
N ALA A 48 -15.35 19.24 -40.92
CA ALA A 48 -16.16 20.24 -41.62
C ALA A 48 -16.78 21.35 -40.70
N PRO A 49 -17.44 22.41 -41.24
CA PRO A 49 -17.51 23.74 -40.64
C PRO A 49 -18.76 24.02 -39.79
N PHE A 50 -18.64 24.95 -38.82
CA PHE A 50 -19.75 25.61 -38.14
C PHE A 50 -20.03 27.02 -38.75
N PRO A 51 -21.28 27.53 -38.66
CA PRO A 51 -21.70 28.75 -39.38
C PRO A 51 -21.26 30.03 -38.65
N PRO A 52 -21.24 31.20 -39.33
CA PRO A 52 -20.71 32.43 -38.77
C PRO A 52 -21.72 33.14 -37.84
N PRO A 53 -21.26 33.82 -36.77
CA PRO A 53 -22.10 34.73 -36.02
C PRO A 53 -22.17 36.13 -36.70
N PRO A 54 -23.24 36.92 -36.46
CA PRO A 54 -23.39 38.22 -37.09
C PRO A 54 -22.69 39.32 -36.28
N GLY A 55 -21.88 40.11 -36.99
CA GLY A 55 -21.80 41.57 -36.81
C GLY A 55 -20.89 42.15 -35.72
N PRO A 56 -20.46 43.43 -35.87
CA PRO A 56 -19.17 43.89 -35.36
C PRO A 56 -19.29 44.92 -34.23
N HIS A 57 -18.38 44.84 -33.25
CA HIS A 57 -18.05 45.97 -32.37
C HIS A 57 -16.57 46.32 -32.46
N ARG A 58 -16.34 47.64 -32.58
CA ARG A 58 -15.07 48.33 -32.80
C ARG A 58 -14.31 48.58 -31.47
N CYS A 59 -12.99 48.41 -31.55
CA CYS A 59 -11.89 49.19 -30.91
C CYS A 59 -11.72 49.23 -29.36
N PRO A 60 -10.54 49.67 -28.82
CA PRO A 60 -9.24 49.95 -29.47
C PRO A 60 -7.97 49.40 -28.77
N GLN A 61 -6.91 49.30 -29.59
CA GLN A 61 -5.47 49.50 -29.36
C GLN A 61 -4.88 49.56 -27.94
N LEU A 62 -3.82 48.78 -27.70
CA LEU A 62 -2.71 49.15 -26.82
C LEU A 62 -1.36 48.78 -27.45
N ARG A 63 -0.45 49.75 -27.40
CA ARG A 63 0.88 49.82 -28.00
C ARG A 63 1.91 48.98 -27.23
N CYS A 64 2.77 48.27 -27.93
CA CYS A 64 4.07 47.83 -27.41
C CYS A 64 5.17 48.80 -27.88
N SER A 65 5.89 49.40 -26.93
CA SER A 65 7.08 50.21 -27.17
C SER A 65 8.34 49.34 -27.06
N LEU A 66 9.07 49.22 -28.16
CA LEU A 66 10.47 48.80 -28.23
C LEU A 66 11.39 49.93 -27.73
N ARG A 67 12.47 49.58 -27.05
CA ARG A 67 13.68 50.41 -26.98
C ARG A 67 14.92 49.56 -27.21
N GLU A 68 15.70 50.01 -28.19
CA GLU A 68 17.00 49.53 -28.65
C GLU A 68 18.15 49.97 -27.73
N GLY A 69 19.29 49.27 -27.86
CA GLY A 69 20.58 49.71 -27.30
C GLY A 69 21.71 48.68 -27.50
N SER A 70 22.28 48.64 -28.71
CA SER A 70 23.54 47.97 -29.13
C SER A 70 24.77 48.87 -28.77
N PRO A 71 26.03 48.68 -29.25
CA PRO A 71 26.86 47.53 -29.70
C PRO A 71 28.29 47.51 -29.07
N SER A 72 29.11 46.47 -29.32
CA SER A 72 30.41 46.56 -30.07
C SER A 72 31.45 45.44 -29.79
N GLY A 73 31.73 44.62 -30.81
CA GLY A 73 33.09 44.42 -31.38
C GLY A 73 34.00 43.25 -30.90
N PRO A 74 34.88 42.70 -31.78
CA PRO A 74 35.27 41.27 -31.84
C PRO A 74 36.82 41.04 -31.82
N PRO A 75 37.41 40.04 -32.52
CA PRO A 75 37.72 38.65 -32.11
C PRO A 75 39.25 38.33 -32.15
N ARG A 76 39.70 37.08 -31.83
CA ARG A 76 40.90 36.44 -32.46
C ARG A 76 41.13 34.96 -32.07
N HIS A 77 41.65 34.22 -33.05
CA HIS A 77 42.06 32.81 -33.07
C HIS A 77 43.51 32.56 -32.60
N CYS A 78 43.80 31.27 -32.36
CA CYS A 78 45.03 30.50 -32.65
C CYS A 78 45.81 29.91 -31.46
N ALA A 79 46.34 28.72 -31.75
CA ALA A 79 46.81 27.64 -30.88
C ALA A 79 48.35 27.46 -30.87
N VAL A 80 48.79 26.42 -30.14
CA VAL A 80 50.08 25.66 -30.17
C VAL A 80 51.31 26.39 -29.56
N PHE A 81 52.31 25.82 -28.86
CA PHE A 81 53.06 24.52 -28.80
C PHE A 81 53.95 24.58 -27.49
N LEU A 82 54.26 23.54 -26.70
CA LEU A 82 55.45 22.64 -26.76
C LEU A 82 55.62 21.80 -25.45
N GLU A 83 56.07 20.55 -25.63
CA GLU A 83 56.60 19.51 -24.70
C GLU A 83 57.95 19.90 -24.00
N PRO A 84 58.59 19.10 -23.08
CA PRO A 84 58.55 17.63 -22.91
C PRO A 84 58.62 16.99 -21.48
N MET A 85 58.36 15.67 -21.49
CA MET A 85 58.68 14.56 -20.55
C MET A 85 59.52 14.82 -19.28
N VAL A 86 59.07 14.27 -18.13
CA VAL A 86 59.88 13.44 -17.22
C VAL A 86 58.98 12.36 -16.57
N ALA A 87 59.46 11.11 -16.58
CA ALA A 87 58.83 9.95 -15.97
C ALA A 87 58.97 9.94 -14.44
N ALA A 88 57.91 9.57 -13.72
CA ALA A 88 57.98 9.04 -12.37
C ALA A 88 56.96 7.92 -12.19
N ARG A 89 57.46 6.72 -11.87
CA ARG A 89 56.68 5.57 -11.40
C ARG A 89 55.99 5.93 -10.08
N TRP A 90 54.72 5.54 -9.94
CA TRP A 90 54.05 5.44 -8.65
C TRP A 90 53.37 4.08 -8.56
N ASP A 91 53.64 3.37 -7.47
CA ASP A 91 52.99 2.11 -7.13
C ASP A 91 51.53 2.36 -6.72
N LEU A 92 50.63 1.60 -7.33
CA LEU A 92 49.20 1.61 -7.03
C LEU A 92 48.96 0.85 -5.72
N ALA A 93 48.77 1.58 -4.61
CA ALA A 93 48.36 0.96 -3.34
C ALA A 93 46.86 0.68 -3.34
N VAL A 94 46.48 -0.56 -3.64
CA VAL A 94 45.16 -1.13 -3.31
C VAL A 94 45.18 -1.52 -1.83
N VAL A 95 44.47 -0.79 -0.98
CA VAL A 95 44.35 -1.14 0.45
C VAL A 95 43.36 -2.30 0.61
N GLN A 96 43.84 -3.41 1.19
CA GLN A 96 43.01 -4.56 1.59
C GLN A 96 42.36 -4.34 2.97
N GLY A 97 41.06 -4.64 3.06
CA GLY A 97 40.22 -4.73 4.27
C GLY A 97 38.90 -5.46 3.96
N PRO A 98 38.22 -6.09 4.93
CA PRO A 98 37.71 -7.47 4.82
C PRO A 98 36.47 -7.69 3.94
N ALA A 99 36.33 -8.96 3.55
CA ALA A 99 35.63 -9.48 2.38
C ALA A 99 34.09 -9.59 2.46
N GLY A 100 33.46 -9.63 1.28
CA GLY A 100 32.11 -10.14 1.08
C GLY A 100 31.62 -10.00 -0.37
N ALA A 101 31.08 -11.09 -0.94
CA ALA A 101 30.61 -11.26 -2.32
C ALA A 101 29.56 -10.23 -2.82
N GLU A 102 28.97 -9.44 -1.91
CA GLU A 102 28.08 -8.32 -2.26
C GLU A 102 28.79 -7.21 -3.05
N ARG A 103 30.07 -6.97 -2.79
CA ARG A 103 30.86 -5.94 -3.50
C ARG A 103 31.11 -6.31 -4.96
N GLU A 104 31.40 -7.58 -5.23
CA GLU A 104 31.56 -8.09 -6.59
C GLU A 104 30.21 -8.14 -7.34
N ALA A 105 29.11 -8.48 -6.66
CA ALA A 105 27.78 -8.47 -7.26
C ALA A 105 27.28 -7.05 -7.61
N LEU A 106 27.62 -6.04 -6.80
CA LEU A 106 27.30 -4.64 -7.08
C LEU A 106 28.16 -4.06 -8.21
N ALA A 107 29.47 -4.38 -8.23
CA ALA A 107 30.39 -3.96 -9.27
C ALA A 107 30.10 -4.63 -10.64
N ALA A 108 29.78 -5.92 -10.66
CA ALA A 108 29.42 -6.67 -11.87
C ALA A 108 28.03 -6.29 -12.43
N ARG A 109 27.18 -5.62 -11.64
CA ARG A 109 25.93 -5.01 -12.12
C ARG A 109 26.13 -3.63 -12.74
N PHE A 110 27.19 -2.91 -12.36
CA PHE A 110 27.45 -1.54 -12.81
C PHE A 110 28.36 -1.45 -14.03
N LEU A 111 29.24 -2.45 -14.25
CA LEU A 111 30.29 -2.42 -15.28
C LEU A 111 29.89 -3.04 -16.63
N ARG A 112 28.59 -3.20 -16.91
CA ARG A 112 28.18 -3.91 -18.13
C ARG A 112 28.24 -3.11 -19.42
N ASP A 113 28.43 -1.79 -19.37
CA ASP A 113 28.70 -0.96 -20.56
C ASP A 113 29.59 0.28 -20.19
N GLU A 114 30.77 0.39 -20.82
CA GLU A 114 31.79 1.50 -20.78
C GLU A 114 32.80 1.61 -19.60
N PRO A 115 34.01 2.19 -19.82
CA PRO A 115 35.06 2.27 -18.80
C PRO A 115 34.76 3.39 -17.78
N ALA A 116 34.29 3.00 -16.60
CA ALA A 116 34.08 3.90 -15.46
C ALA A 116 35.05 3.56 -14.31
N GLY A 117 35.67 4.59 -13.73
CA GLY A 117 36.48 4.47 -12.50
C GLY A 117 35.67 4.87 -11.27
N ILE A 118 35.76 4.10 -10.18
CA ILE A 118 35.16 4.46 -8.88
C ILE A 118 36.28 4.93 -7.95
N ILE A 119 36.17 6.15 -7.44
CA ILE A 119 37.08 6.68 -6.42
C ILE A 119 36.32 6.85 -5.11
N GLN A 120 36.78 6.13 -4.09
CA GLN A 120 36.30 6.27 -2.72
C GLN A 120 37.41 6.93 -1.88
N LEU A 121 37.14 8.12 -1.35
CA LEU A 121 38.04 8.78 -0.41
C LEU A 121 37.69 8.31 1.01
N GLY A 122 38.61 7.58 1.66
CA GLY A 122 38.45 7.08 3.03
C GLY A 122 38.66 8.16 4.09
N ASP A 123 38.06 7.96 5.27
CA ASP A 123 38.10 8.91 6.40
C ASP A 123 39.51 9.17 6.96
N GLU A 124 40.47 8.29 6.68
CA GLU A 124 41.82 8.30 7.27
C GLU A 124 42.68 9.51 6.84
N HIS A 125 42.26 10.26 5.81
CA HIS A 125 42.96 11.49 5.36
C HIS A 125 42.16 12.77 5.58
N LEU A 126 40.93 12.69 6.10
CA LEU A 126 40.06 13.85 6.29
C LEU A 126 39.84 14.20 7.77
N GLY A 127 40.55 13.51 8.68
CA GLY A 127 40.42 13.64 10.14
C GLY A 127 41.30 14.70 10.82
N THR A 128 42.21 15.40 10.13
CA THR A 128 43.05 16.44 10.77
C THR A 128 42.61 17.85 10.35
N ALA A 129 42.36 18.71 11.35
CA ALA A 129 42.13 20.14 11.12
C ALA A 129 43.47 20.84 10.91
N GLY A 130 43.73 21.41 9.74
CA GLY A 130 44.96 22.16 9.44
C GLY A 130 45.25 22.33 7.94
N PRO A 131 46.34 23.03 7.58
CA PRO A 131 46.74 23.29 6.18
C PRO A 131 46.95 22.03 5.33
N GLN A 132 47.25 20.89 5.97
CA GLN A 132 47.31 19.57 5.32
C GLN A 132 45.99 19.20 4.61
N ARG A 133 44.84 19.51 5.24
CA ARG A 133 43.50 19.23 4.68
C ARG A 133 43.23 19.96 3.37
N ALA A 134 43.75 21.18 3.22
CA ALA A 134 43.59 21.94 1.98
C ALA A 134 44.42 21.32 0.86
N ALA A 135 45.64 20.86 1.17
CA ALA A 135 46.51 20.17 0.21
C ALA A 135 45.95 18.81 -0.22
N ASP A 136 45.39 18.02 0.72
CA ASP A 136 44.82 16.71 0.42
C ASP A 136 43.53 16.82 -0.41
N VAL A 137 42.69 17.82 -0.12
CA VAL A 137 41.50 18.12 -0.94
C VAL A 137 41.90 18.60 -2.33
N GLU A 138 42.93 19.43 -2.44
CA GLU A 138 43.44 19.91 -3.73
C GLU A 138 44.05 18.79 -4.57
N ALA A 139 44.80 17.86 -3.95
CA ALA A 139 45.34 16.68 -4.60
C ALA A 139 44.21 15.75 -5.10
N GLY A 140 43.15 15.58 -4.31
CA GLY A 140 41.94 14.85 -4.72
C GLY A 140 41.24 15.50 -5.93
N TYR A 141 41.21 16.83 -5.98
CA TYR A 141 40.67 17.57 -7.13
C TYR A 141 41.53 17.40 -8.38
N GLN A 142 42.85 17.46 -8.27
CA GLN A 142 43.76 17.27 -9.40
C GLN A 142 43.68 15.85 -9.99
N LEU A 143 43.50 14.83 -9.14
CA LEU A 143 43.29 13.46 -9.60
C LEU A 143 41.98 13.32 -10.39
N ILE A 144 40.89 13.90 -9.89
CA ILE A 144 39.59 13.91 -10.60
C ILE A 144 39.71 14.66 -11.93
N GLU A 145 40.44 15.78 -11.97
CA GLU A 145 40.70 16.53 -13.20
C GLU A 145 41.44 15.68 -14.24
N SER A 146 42.50 14.98 -13.83
CA SER A 146 43.26 14.09 -14.72
C SER A 146 42.38 12.99 -15.30
N LEU A 147 41.57 12.32 -14.47
CA LEU A 147 40.72 11.23 -14.92
C LEU A 147 39.60 11.69 -15.87
N LEU A 148 39.02 12.87 -15.59
CA LEU A 148 38.04 13.48 -16.48
C LEU A 148 38.69 13.94 -17.80
N ALA A 149 39.93 14.44 -17.77
CA ALA A 149 40.69 14.81 -18.97
C ALA A 149 41.01 13.59 -19.86
N ASP A 150 41.18 12.42 -19.26
CA ASP A 150 41.37 11.14 -19.96
C ASP A 150 40.04 10.53 -20.45
N GLY A 151 38.91 11.23 -20.31
CA GLY A 151 37.59 10.83 -20.81
C GLY A 151 36.83 9.84 -19.92
N LEU A 152 37.30 9.60 -18.69
CA LEU A 152 36.65 8.67 -17.76
C LEU A 152 35.47 9.33 -17.03
N ARG A 153 34.44 8.56 -16.73
CA ARG A 153 33.36 8.98 -15.83
C ARG A 153 33.73 8.63 -14.39
N VAL A 154 33.55 9.57 -13.46
CA VAL A 154 33.96 9.41 -12.05
C VAL A 154 32.74 9.43 -11.14
N LEU A 155 32.55 8.36 -10.38
CA LEU A 155 31.57 8.33 -9.27
C LEU A 155 32.32 8.64 -7.96
N LEU A 156 31.96 9.75 -7.31
CA LEU A 156 32.55 10.18 -6.05
C LEU A 156 31.60 9.90 -4.90
N VAL A 157 32.03 9.05 -3.97
CA VAL A 157 31.28 8.75 -2.74
C VAL A 157 31.99 9.41 -1.57
N THR A 158 31.32 10.33 -0.87
CA THR A 158 31.90 11.04 0.27
C THR A 158 30.93 11.21 1.43
N ARG A 159 31.43 11.10 2.66
CA ARG A 159 30.68 11.38 3.91
C ARG A 159 30.55 12.87 4.19
N HIS A 160 31.47 13.70 3.67
CA HIS A 160 31.55 15.13 3.99
C HIS A 160 31.29 16.02 2.77
N ARG A 161 30.90 17.28 3.03
CA ARG A 161 30.66 18.26 1.98
C ARG A 161 32.00 18.84 1.51
N LEU A 162 32.41 18.54 0.28
CA LEU A 162 33.62 19.11 -0.33
C LEU A 162 33.32 20.52 -0.89
N PRO A 163 33.96 21.59 -0.38
CA PRO A 163 33.69 22.96 -0.84
C PRO A 163 34.16 23.19 -2.28
N GLY A 164 33.36 23.87 -3.09
CA GLY A 164 33.75 24.30 -4.44
C GLY A 164 33.65 23.23 -5.54
N LEU A 165 33.37 21.97 -5.21
CA LEU A 165 33.31 20.84 -6.16
C LEU A 165 32.43 21.14 -7.40
N ARG A 166 31.22 21.68 -7.18
CA ARG A 166 30.27 22.00 -8.26
C ARG A 166 30.69 23.21 -9.09
N ALA A 167 31.42 24.15 -8.48
CA ALA A 167 31.95 25.32 -9.18
C ALA A 167 33.18 24.94 -10.04
N ARG A 168 33.97 23.97 -9.58
CA ARG A 168 35.22 23.53 -10.23
C ARG A 168 35.00 22.58 -11.41
N PHE A 169 34.04 21.66 -11.32
CA PHE A 169 33.81 20.63 -12.36
C PHE A 169 32.52 20.81 -13.18
N GLY A 170 31.69 21.81 -12.86
CA GLY A 170 30.45 22.08 -13.59
C GLY A 170 29.46 20.89 -13.54
N ARG A 171 28.75 20.65 -14.65
CA ARG A 171 27.75 19.56 -14.81
C ARG A 171 28.31 18.28 -15.47
N TRP A 172 29.62 18.17 -15.69
CA TRP A 172 30.17 17.04 -16.44
C TRP A 172 30.46 15.83 -15.54
N ALA A 173 29.99 14.65 -15.97
CA ALA A 173 30.34 13.27 -15.59
C ALA A 173 30.71 12.94 -14.12
N LEU A 174 30.25 13.74 -13.16
CA LEU A 174 30.51 13.55 -11.73
C LEU A 174 29.21 13.29 -10.99
N HIS A 175 29.00 12.05 -10.58
CA HIS A 175 27.91 11.68 -9.70
C HIS A 175 28.41 11.69 -8.25
N VAL A 176 27.71 12.41 -7.36
CA VAL A 176 28.10 12.52 -5.94
C VAL A 176 27.06 11.81 -5.08
N LEU A 177 27.47 10.72 -4.44
CA LEU A 177 26.64 10.00 -3.45
C LEU A 177 27.10 10.36 -2.05
N ARG A 178 26.17 10.86 -1.23
CA ARG A 178 26.41 11.26 0.16
C ARG A 178 25.77 10.25 1.10
N THR A 179 26.56 9.64 1.98
CA THR A 179 26.04 8.77 3.03
C THR A 179 25.75 9.58 4.29
N GLY A 180 24.55 9.39 4.86
CA GLY A 180 24.10 10.12 6.05
C GLY A 180 24.83 9.70 7.33
N THR A 181 24.91 10.62 8.29
CA THR A 181 25.63 10.51 9.56
C THR A 181 24.83 9.80 10.65
N LEU A 182 25.43 8.82 11.33
CA LEU A 182 25.02 8.34 12.66
C LEU A 182 25.57 9.27 13.76
N PRO A 183 24.90 9.43 14.92
CA PRO A 183 25.42 10.22 16.03
C PRO A 183 26.59 9.51 16.74
N PRO A 184 27.51 10.26 17.39
CA PRO A 184 28.69 9.68 18.02
C PRO A 184 28.33 8.91 19.30
N LEU A 185 28.91 7.72 19.44
CA LEU A 185 28.91 6.95 20.68
C LEU A 185 29.74 7.69 21.72
N GLY A 186 29.11 8.05 22.85
CA GLY A 186 29.82 8.58 24.00
C GLY A 186 30.71 7.50 24.63
N THR A 187 31.99 7.80 24.78
CA THR A 187 32.94 7.04 25.59
C THR A 187 32.66 7.33 27.06
N GLY A 188 32.07 6.37 27.76
CA GLY A 188 31.96 6.37 29.21
C GLY A 188 33.01 5.43 29.81
N ASP A 189 34.07 6.02 30.35
CA ASP A 189 34.97 5.37 31.30
C ASP A 189 34.24 5.15 32.64
N GLY A 190 34.55 4.04 33.29
CA GLY A 190 34.40 3.88 34.74
C GLY A 190 33.39 2.83 35.18
N LEU A 191 33.89 1.64 35.53
CA LEU A 191 33.72 1.06 36.89
C LEU A 191 34.55 -0.23 37.01
N GLU A 192 35.65 -0.13 37.75
CA GLU A 192 36.34 -1.23 38.41
C GLU A 192 35.49 -1.75 39.59
N GLY A 193 35.55 -3.07 39.87
CA GLY A 193 35.39 -3.58 41.26
C GLY A 193 34.50 -4.80 41.51
N LEU A 194 35.08 -6.01 41.33
CA LEU A 194 34.95 -7.25 42.15
C LEU A 194 33.60 -8.04 42.25
N PRO A 195 33.60 -9.34 42.64
CA PRO A 195 34.53 -10.45 42.38
C PRO A 195 33.81 -11.74 41.87
N PRO A 196 34.53 -12.82 41.50
CA PRO A 196 33.94 -14.04 40.95
C PRO A 196 33.65 -15.10 42.03
N THR A 197 32.47 -15.74 41.96
CA THR A 197 32.11 -17.03 42.58
C THR A 197 30.69 -17.36 42.09
N THR A 198 30.25 -18.56 41.74
CA THR A 198 30.72 -19.92 41.98
C THR A 198 29.97 -20.83 41.01
N THR A 199 30.67 -21.78 40.42
CA THR A 199 30.14 -23.02 39.87
C THR A 199 29.29 -23.76 40.90
N GLY A 200 28.05 -24.11 40.55
CA GLY A 200 27.14 -24.85 41.41
C GLY A 200 26.20 -25.73 40.59
N SER A 201 26.72 -26.87 40.15
CA SER A 201 25.97 -28.01 39.61
C SER A 201 25.33 -28.82 40.73
N VAL A 202 24.00 -28.98 40.75
CA VAL A 202 23.30 -30.11 41.43
C VAL A 202 21.86 -30.26 40.84
N PRO A 203 21.11 -31.36 41.08
CA PRO A 203 21.00 -32.48 40.16
C PRO A 203 19.56 -32.74 39.67
N LEU A 204 19.45 -33.54 38.61
CA LEU A 204 18.22 -34.21 38.21
C LEU A 204 17.72 -35.16 39.31
N ARG A 205 16.44 -35.05 39.68
CA ARG A 205 15.66 -36.15 40.24
C ARG A 205 14.35 -36.33 39.47
N PRO A 206 13.96 -37.58 39.15
CA PRO A 206 12.73 -37.87 38.42
C PRO A 206 11.57 -38.02 39.42
N GLY A 207 10.57 -37.15 39.30
CA GLY A 207 9.28 -37.29 39.97
C GLY A 207 8.21 -37.56 38.94
N GLY A 208 7.84 -38.84 38.78
CA GLY A 208 6.67 -39.24 38.01
C GLY A 208 5.41 -38.67 38.63
N GLY A 209 4.73 -37.80 37.89
CA GLY A 209 3.39 -37.32 38.17
C GLY A 209 2.50 -37.70 37.00
N VAL A 210 1.59 -38.64 37.25
CA VAL A 210 0.52 -39.04 36.34
C VAL A 210 -0.32 -37.81 36.00
N LEU A 211 -0.38 -37.47 34.70
CA LEU A 211 -1.29 -36.46 34.17
C LEU A 211 -2.73 -36.94 34.37
N THR A 212 -3.40 -36.39 35.38
CA THR A 212 -4.86 -36.41 35.47
C THR A 212 -5.43 -35.56 34.33
N ARG A 213 -6.30 -36.18 33.52
CA ARG A 213 -7.10 -35.51 32.48
C ARG A 213 -7.86 -34.32 33.06
N ASP A 214 -7.78 -33.18 32.38
CA ASP A 214 -8.63 -32.00 32.61
C ASP A 214 -10.11 -32.34 32.39
N PRO A 215 -11.04 -31.98 33.31
CA PRO A 215 -12.46 -32.31 33.22
C PRO A 215 -13.32 -31.21 32.53
N TRP A 216 -12.74 -30.37 31.66
CA TRP A 216 -13.49 -29.34 30.93
C TRP A 216 -13.91 -29.77 29.52
N MET A 217 -14.73 -30.82 29.44
CA MET A 217 -15.58 -31.14 28.27
C MET A 217 -16.54 -32.25 28.68
N GLU A 218 -17.65 -31.90 29.31
CA GLU A 218 -18.92 -32.66 29.32
C GLU A 218 -19.93 -31.89 30.17
N ALA A 219 -20.44 -30.77 29.61
CA ALA A 219 -21.73 -30.27 30.05
C ALA A 219 -22.79 -31.16 29.40
N GLU A 220 -23.43 -32.00 30.20
CA GLU A 220 -24.57 -32.81 29.79
C GLU A 220 -25.68 -31.89 29.25
N LEU A 221 -25.87 -31.92 27.93
CA LEU A 221 -27.04 -31.33 27.30
C LEU A 221 -28.29 -32.10 27.73
N PRO A 222 -29.40 -31.42 28.07
CA PRO A 222 -30.64 -32.10 28.43
C PRO A 222 -31.13 -32.95 27.25
N ARG A 223 -31.38 -34.24 27.51
CA ARG A 223 -31.99 -35.18 26.54
C ARG A 223 -33.44 -34.76 26.27
N GLY A 224 -33.61 -33.80 25.35
CA GLY A 224 -34.87 -33.40 24.78
C GLY A 224 -35.36 -34.41 23.74
N SER A 225 -36.63 -34.77 23.84
CA SER A 225 -37.39 -35.69 23.00
C SER A 225 -37.36 -35.37 21.50
N GLY A 226 -36.99 -36.36 20.67
CA GLY A 226 -37.63 -36.68 19.38
C GLY A 226 -37.84 -35.59 18.32
N GLY A 227 -37.02 -34.53 18.27
CA GLY A 227 -37.04 -33.56 17.18
C GLY A 227 -36.41 -34.14 15.92
N ALA A 228 -37.00 -33.85 14.75
CA ALA A 228 -36.39 -34.13 13.45
C ALA A 228 -34.90 -33.72 13.48
N GLY A 229 -34.01 -34.62 13.06
CA GLY A 229 -32.58 -34.34 13.04
C GLY A 229 -32.30 -33.01 12.33
N PRO A 230 -31.28 -32.24 12.76
CA PRO A 230 -30.89 -31.04 12.06
C PRO A 230 -30.77 -31.37 10.56
N PRO A 231 -31.31 -30.52 9.66
CA PRO A 231 -31.24 -30.79 8.23
C PRO A 231 -29.80 -31.14 7.89
N GLU A 232 -29.60 -32.26 7.18
CA GLU A 232 -28.30 -32.65 6.65
C GLU A 232 -27.72 -31.42 5.95
N ARG A 233 -26.63 -30.87 6.51
CA ARG A 233 -25.97 -29.71 5.93
C ARG A 233 -25.57 -30.09 4.52
N GLU A 234 -26.17 -29.42 3.54
CA GLU A 234 -25.76 -29.53 2.13
C GLU A 234 -24.24 -29.34 2.10
N ALA A 235 -23.52 -30.24 1.42
CA ALA A 235 -22.07 -30.26 1.49
C ALA A 235 -21.50 -28.88 1.09
N ASP A 236 -20.63 -28.32 1.95
CA ASP A 236 -20.05 -27.00 1.74
C ASP A 236 -19.49 -26.88 0.31
N ARG A 237 -19.88 -25.83 -0.42
CA ARG A 237 -19.25 -25.54 -1.72
C ARG A 237 -17.79 -25.14 -1.47
N VAL A 238 -16.94 -25.32 -2.45
CA VAL A 238 -15.55 -24.85 -2.48
C VAL A 238 -15.28 -24.22 -3.83
N ALA A 239 -14.33 -23.30 -3.88
CA ALA A 239 -13.71 -22.97 -5.15
C ALA A 239 -12.91 -24.20 -5.61
N ASN A 240 -13.03 -24.53 -6.88
CA ASN A 240 -12.27 -25.57 -7.54
C ASN A 240 -11.43 -24.92 -8.62
N ILE A 241 -10.14 -25.24 -8.66
CA ILE A 241 -9.21 -24.72 -9.66
C ILE A 241 -8.56 -25.91 -10.35
N VAL A 242 -8.53 -25.92 -11.67
CA VAL A 242 -7.84 -26.95 -12.45
C VAL A 242 -7.00 -26.26 -13.51
N VAL A 243 -5.76 -26.68 -13.66
CA VAL A 243 -4.96 -26.32 -14.84
C VAL A 243 -5.09 -27.45 -15.86
N ALA A 244 -5.47 -27.10 -17.08
CA ALA A 244 -5.79 -28.04 -18.14
C ALA A 244 -5.13 -27.65 -19.47
N ASP A 245 -4.95 -28.62 -20.35
CA ASP A 245 -4.49 -28.39 -21.72
C ASP A 245 -5.53 -27.62 -22.56
N GLY A 246 -5.18 -27.26 -23.80
CA GLY A 246 -6.11 -26.59 -24.72
C GLY A 246 -7.35 -27.42 -25.09
N ALA A 247 -7.39 -28.72 -24.76
CA ALA A 247 -8.55 -29.60 -24.92
C ALA A 247 -9.37 -29.73 -23.62
N GLY A 248 -9.01 -29.01 -22.55
CA GLY A 248 -9.71 -29.02 -21.27
C GLY A 248 -9.40 -30.21 -20.37
N ARG A 249 -8.38 -31.02 -20.69
CA ARG A 249 -7.95 -32.16 -19.87
C ARG A 249 -6.96 -31.67 -18.80
N PRO A 250 -7.16 -32.01 -17.51
CA PRO A 250 -6.22 -31.66 -16.46
C PRO A 250 -4.79 -32.10 -16.82
N VAL A 251 -3.80 -31.22 -16.61
CA VAL A 251 -2.41 -31.58 -16.86
C VAL A 251 -1.85 -32.35 -15.66
N PRO A 252 -1.24 -33.55 -15.86
CA PRO A 252 -0.66 -34.32 -14.75
C PRO A 252 0.69 -33.75 -14.27
N GLY A 253 1.32 -32.89 -15.08
CA GLY A 253 2.60 -32.23 -14.82
C GLY A 253 2.58 -30.80 -15.33
N GLY A 254 3.72 -30.29 -15.79
CA GLY A 254 3.80 -28.92 -16.30
C GLY A 254 3.07 -28.72 -17.63
N VAL A 255 2.65 -27.48 -17.89
CA VAL A 255 2.08 -27.09 -19.19
C VAL A 255 3.18 -26.99 -20.24
N PRO A 256 2.93 -27.33 -21.52
CA PRO A 256 3.95 -27.18 -22.56
C PRO A 256 4.32 -25.70 -22.80
N ALA A 257 5.61 -25.42 -22.93
CA ALA A 257 6.12 -24.08 -23.16
C ALA A 257 5.56 -23.46 -24.45
N GLY A 258 5.18 -22.18 -24.38
CA GLY A 258 4.67 -21.41 -25.51
C GLY A 258 3.29 -21.81 -26.03
N LEU A 259 2.60 -22.77 -25.40
CA LEU A 259 1.26 -23.20 -25.79
C LEU A 259 0.19 -22.58 -24.87
N PRO A 260 -1.03 -22.34 -25.41
CA PRO A 260 -2.16 -21.95 -24.58
C PRO A 260 -2.59 -23.11 -23.68
N TYR A 261 -3.04 -22.78 -22.48
CA TYR A 261 -3.62 -23.68 -21.51
C TYR A 261 -4.81 -23.01 -20.82
N LEU A 262 -5.59 -23.78 -20.07
CA LEU A 262 -6.78 -23.30 -19.38
C LEU A 262 -6.56 -23.33 -17.87
N VAL A 263 -6.88 -22.23 -17.19
CA VAL A 263 -7.18 -22.22 -15.76
C VAL A 263 -8.69 -22.28 -15.63
N ARG A 264 -9.20 -23.45 -15.22
CA ARG A 264 -10.62 -23.71 -15.07
C ARG A 264 -11.03 -23.45 -13.64
N VAL A 265 -12.09 -22.69 -13.45
CA VAL A 265 -12.60 -22.31 -12.13
C VAL A 265 -14.06 -22.76 -12.01
N ALA A 266 -14.40 -23.39 -10.90
CA ALA A 266 -15.77 -23.75 -10.56
C ALA A 266 -16.05 -23.44 -9.09
N VAL A 267 -17.31 -23.26 -8.75
CA VAL A 267 -17.77 -23.10 -7.37
C VAL A 267 -18.87 -24.12 -7.14
N GLY A 268 -18.68 -25.04 -6.20
CA GLY A 268 -19.59 -26.16 -6.00
C GLY A 268 -18.98 -27.20 -5.09
N ARG A 269 -19.54 -28.40 -5.05
CA ARG A 269 -18.94 -29.51 -4.31
C ARG A 269 -17.47 -29.73 -4.71
N PRO A 270 -16.61 -30.22 -3.81
CA PRO A 270 -15.22 -30.53 -4.14
C PRO A 270 -15.10 -31.46 -5.35
N LEU A 271 -14.38 -31.03 -6.38
CA LEU A 271 -14.20 -31.77 -7.62
C LEU A 271 -12.86 -32.52 -7.62
N ALA A 272 -12.91 -33.79 -8.04
CA ALA A 272 -11.72 -34.58 -8.26
C ALA A 272 -10.83 -33.90 -9.31
N GLY A 273 -9.58 -33.61 -8.94
CA GLY A 273 -8.62 -32.91 -9.80
C GLY A 273 -8.44 -31.42 -9.51
N SER A 274 -9.20 -30.84 -8.57
CA SER A 274 -8.89 -29.50 -8.06
C SER A 274 -7.46 -29.47 -7.49
N ILE A 275 -6.67 -28.47 -7.89
CA ILE A 275 -5.27 -28.28 -7.45
C ILE A 275 -5.16 -27.48 -6.15
N LEU A 276 -6.30 -27.13 -5.54
CA LEU A 276 -6.34 -26.55 -4.21
C LEU A 276 -6.03 -27.61 -3.15
N ALA A 277 -5.27 -27.23 -2.14
CA ALA A 277 -4.91 -28.12 -1.05
C ALA A 277 -6.17 -28.73 -0.37
N PRO A 278 -6.13 -30.00 0.05
CA PRO A 278 -7.18 -30.58 0.87
C PRO A 278 -7.46 -29.71 2.11
N GLY A 279 -8.73 -29.43 2.38
CA GLY A 279 -9.12 -28.53 3.47
C GLY A 279 -9.09 -27.05 3.12
N ALA A 280 -9.05 -26.70 1.82
CA ALA A 280 -9.32 -25.33 1.37
C ALA A 280 -10.63 -24.81 2.02
N PRO A 281 -10.65 -23.54 2.46
CA PRO A 281 -11.84 -22.98 3.08
C PRO A 281 -13.03 -23.06 2.12
N PRO A 282 -14.23 -23.35 2.65
CA PRO A 282 -15.43 -23.44 1.83
C PRO A 282 -15.70 -22.12 1.10
N PHE A 283 -16.30 -22.24 -0.08
CA PHE A 283 -16.91 -21.14 -0.80
C PHE A 283 -18.28 -20.85 -0.17
N PRO A 284 -18.66 -19.59 -0.02
CA PRO A 284 -19.69 -19.16 0.93
C PRO A 284 -21.06 -18.93 0.28
N ASP A 285 -21.57 -19.90 -0.46
CA ASP A 285 -22.75 -19.68 -1.29
C ASP A 285 -24.01 -19.36 -0.50
N ASP A 286 -24.13 -19.83 0.75
CA ASP A 286 -25.28 -19.55 1.62
C ASP A 286 -25.38 -18.07 2.04
N LEU A 287 -24.37 -17.28 1.69
CA LEU A 287 -24.03 -16.04 2.37
C LEU A 287 -23.74 -14.89 1.41
N LEU A 288 -23.75 -15.23 0.13
CA LEU A 288 -23.95 -14.29 -0.94
C LEU A 288 -25.29 -13.55 -0.76
N PRO A 289 -25.43 -12.33 -1.32
CA PRO A 289 -26.59 -11.48 -1.08
C PRO A 289 -27.93 -12.19 -1.27
N VAL A 290 -29.02 -11.88 -0.54
CA VAL A 290 -30.29 -12.55 -0.91
C VAL A 290 -30.69 -12.15 -2.33
N ALA A 291 -30.59 -13.10 -3.25
CA ALA A 291 -30.97 -12.98 -4.65
C ALA A 291 -31.93 -14.12 -4.98
N GLU A 292 -32.98 -13.84 -5.75
CA GLU A 292 -34.01 -14.84 -6.03
C GLU A 292 -33.42 -16.06 -6.78
N ASP A 293 -32.53 -15.80 -7.74
CA ASP A 293 -31.99 -16.82 -8.64
C ASP A 293 -30.57 -17.30 -8.29
N GLY A 294 -29.76 -16.47 -7.61
CA GLY A 294 -28.34 -16.73 -7.33
C GLY A 294 -27.45 -15.52 -7.65
N TRP A 295 -26.16 -15.75 -7.89
CA TRP A 295 -25.13 -14.71 -7.94
C TRP A 295 -24.21 -14.82 -9.13
N TRP A 296 -23.94 -13.69 -9.76
CA TRP A 296 -22.85 -13.57 -10.71
C TRP A 296 -21.56 -13.22 -9.97
N LEU A 297 -20.52 -14.03 -10.20
CA LEU A 297 -19.17 -13.76 -9.74
C LEU A 297 -18.27 -13.56 -10.95
N GLN A 298 -17.38 -12.59 -10.84
CA GLN A 298 -16.32 -12.40 -11.84
C GLN A 298 -15.05 -13.10 -11.38
N ALA A 299 -14.57 -14.04 -12.18
CA ALA A 299 -13.25 -14.63 -12.06
C ALA A 299 -12.26 -13.82 -12.90
N VAL A 300 -11.19 -13.31 -12.30
CA VAL A 300 -10.12 -12.60 -13.01
C VAL A 300 -8.79 -13.28 -12.74
N LEU A 301 -8.14 -13.70 -13.82
CA LEU A 301 -6.80 -14.24 -13.84
C LEU A 301 -5.82 -13.14 -14.22
N SER A 302 -4.78 -12.99 -13.41
CA SER A 302 -3.73 -12.01 -13.61
C SER A 302 -2.35 -12.65 -13.61
N ARG A 303 -1.42 -12.02 -14.31
CA ARG A 303 0.01 -12.33 -14.31
C ARG A 303 0.77 -11.05 -13.94
N ASP A 304 1.55 -11.11 -12.86
CA ASP A 304 2.30 -9.96 -12.34
C ASP A 304 1.42 -8.71 -12.16
N GLY A 305 0.18 -8.91 -11.71
CA GLY A 305 -0.82 -7.85 -11.54
C GLY A 305 -1.57 -7.45 -12.81
N THR A 306 -1.13 -7.87 -14.00
CA THR A 306 -1.84 -7.56 -15.25
C THR A 306 -2.94 -8.59 -15.49
N PRO A 307 -4.22 -8.20 -15.64
CA PRO A 307 -5.28 -9.13 -16.06
C PRO A 307 -4.95 -9.77 -17.42
N VAL A 308 -4.99 -11.11 -17.48
CA VAL A 308 -4.72 -11.88 -18.71
C VAL A 308 -5.94 -12.62 -19.24
N ALA A 309 -6.89 -12.96 -18.35
CA ALA A 309 -8.16 -13.57 -18.72
C ALA A 309 -9.21 -13.29 -17.66
N GLU A 310 -10.47 -13.29 -18.06
CA GLU A 310 -11.57 -13.10 -17.13
C GLU A 310 -12.85 -13.80 -17.59
N GLY A 311 -13.81 -13.91 -16.67
CA GLY A 311 -15.06 -14.53 -16.98
C GLY A 311 -16.03 -14.56 -15.82
N ALA A 312 -17.32 -14.50 -16.16
CA ALA A 312 -18.38 -14.63 -15.19
C ALA A 312 -18.76 -16.09 -14.98
N LEU A 313 -19.00 -16.46 -13.72
CA LEU A 313 -19.69 -17.69 -13.34
C LEU A 313 -20.93 -17.33 -12.53
N PHE A 314 -21.97 -18.14 -12.66
CA PHE A 314 -23.17 -18.03 -11.85
C PHE A 314 -23.16 -19.08 -10.75
N VAL A 315 -23.47 -18.66 -9.53
CA VAL A 315 -23.60 -19.50 -8.35
C VAL A 315 -25.07 -19.49 -7.97
N PRO A 316 -25.85 -20.55 -8.23
CA PRO A 316 -27.25 -20.60 -7.84
C PRO A 316 -27.37 -20.68 -6.31
N ARG A 317 -28.55 -20.36 -5.77
CA ARG A 317 -28.82 -20.48 -4.32
C ARG A 317 -28.53 -21.87 -3.75
N THR A 318 -28.78 -22.92 -4.53
CA THR A 318 -28.56 -24.33 -4.16
C THR A 318 -27.87 -25.07 -5.31
N GLY A 319 -27.00 -26.01 -4.99
CA GLY A 319 -26.27 -26.85 -5.97
C GLY A 319 -25.09 -26.17 -6.69
N ASP A 320 -24.40 -26.90 -7.55
CA ASP A 320 -23.16 -26.43 -8.17
C ASP A 320 -23.34 -25.17 -9.05
N GLY A 321 -22.37 -24.26 -8.98
CA GLY A 321 -22.21 -23.14 -9.90
C GLY A 321 -21.95 -23.58 -11.33
N PHE A 322 -22.24 -22.68 -12.27
CA PHE A 322 -22.07 -22.93 -13.69
C PHE A 322 -21.70 -21.67 -14.46
N SER A 323 -21.05 -21.84 -15.60
CA SER A 323 -20.84 -20.82 -16.61
C SER A 323 -21.83 -21.00 -17.76
N CYS A 324 -22.21 -19.89 -18.38
CA CYS A 324 -23.05 -19.85 -19.58
C CYS A 324 -22.74 -18.60 -20.40
N LEU A 325 -23.40 -18.44 -21.55
CA LEU A 325 -23.25 -17.28 -22.44
C LEU A 325 -24.22 -16.12 -22.13
N CYS A 326 -25.05 -16.24 -21.09
CA CYS A 326 -25.92 -15.14 -20.67
C CYS A 326 -25.09 -13.94 -20.22
N ALA A 327 -25.65 -12.74 -20.40
CA ALA A 327 -25.02 -11.53 -19.89
C ALA A 327 -24.93 -11.59 -18.35
N PRO A 328 -23.76 -11.26 -17.76
CA PRO A 328 -23.63 -11.10 -16.31
C PRO A 328 -24.66 -10.11 -15.78
N ASP A 329 -25.12 -10.35 -14.55
CA ASP A 329 -26.17 -9.57 -13.85
C ASP A 329 -27.54 -9.57 -14.53
N GLY A 330 -27.70 -10.30 -15.64
CA GLY A 330 -28.96 -10.50 -16.35
C GLY A 330 -29.65 -11.82 -15.98
N PRO A 331 -30.94 -11.97 -16.35
CA PRO A 331 -31.65 -13.23 -16.22
C PRO A 331 -31.07 -14.30 -17.15
N HIS A 332 -31.15 -15.56 -16.74
CA HIS A 332 -30.72 -16.67 -17.59
C HIS A 332 -31.73 -16.99 -18.68
N SER A 333 -31.31 -16.87 -19.94
CA SER A 333 -32.02 -17.39 -21.11
C SER A 333 -31.51 -18.76 -21.59
N CYS A 334 -30.42 -19.25 -21.00
CA CYS A 334 -29.80 -20.52 -21.36
C CYS A 334 -30.55 -21.73 -20.76
N THR A 335 -30.57 -22.81 -21.54
CA THR A 335 -30.99 -24.13 -21.11
C THR A 335 -29.93 -24.79 -20.23
N ARG A 336 -30.31 -25.81 -19.46
CA ARG A 336 -29.37 -26.56 -18.62
C ARG A 336 -28.24 -27.24 -19.41
N ALA A 337 -28.50 -27.62 -20.67
CA ALA A 337 -27.51 -28.26 -21.54
C ALA A 337 -26.42 -27.30 -22.03
N GLU A 338 -26.69 -25.99 -22.03
CA GLU A 338 -25.74 -24.94 -22.42
C GLU A 338 -24.88 -24.45 -21.25
N ARG A 339 -25.09 -25.02 -20.05
CA ARG A 339 -24.35 -24.67 -18.83
C ARG A 339 -23.16 -25.60 -18.66
N THR A 340 -22.01 -25.03 -18.36
CA THR A 340 -20.78 -25.79 -18.03
C THR A 340 -20.47 -25.62 -16.55
N PRO A 341 -19.99 -26.65 -15.82
CA PRO A 341 -19.59 -26.48 -14.43
C PRO A 341 -18.35 -25.58 -14.27
N TRP A 342 -17.54 -25.46 -15.33
CA TRP A 342 -16.29 -24.72 -15.35
C TRP A 342 -16.42 -23.40 -16.09
N ARG A 343 -15.78 -22.37 -15.54
CA ARG A 343 -15.33 -21.20 -16.28
C ARG A 343 -13.90 -21.41 -16.73
N ASP A 344 -13.67 -21.42 -18.04
CA ASP A 344 -12.34 -21.58 -18.61
C ASP A 344 -11.70 -20.20 -18.82
N LEU A 345 -10.53 -19.99 -18.22
CA LEU A 345 -9.71 -18.78 -18.37
C LEU A 345 -8.45 -19.16 -19.15
N VAL A 346 -8.30 -18.63 -20.36
CA VAL A 346 -7.19 -18.98 -21.26
C VAL A 346 -5.93 -18.23 -20.84
N ALA A 347 -4.83 -18.94 -20.63
CA ALA A 347 -3.51 -18.38 -20.39
C ALA A 347 -2.51 -18.91 -21.42
N LEU A 348 -1.42 -18.19 -21.66
CA LEU A 348 -0.36 -18.58 -22.58
C LEU A 348 0.91 -18.91 -21.80
N ALA A 349 1.38 -20.16 -21.86
CA ALA A 349 2.59 -20.55 -21.17
C ALA A 349 3.81 -19.77 -21.70
N PRO A 350 4.73 -19.31 -20.83
CA PRO A 350 6.04 -18.81 -21.22
C PRO A 350 6.76 -19.77 -22.18
N ARG A 351 7.58 -19.22 -23.08
CA ARG A 351 8.40 -20.03 -24.01
C ARG A 351 9.59 -20.69 -23.31
N SER A 352 10.03 -20.12 -22.19
CA SER A 352 11.06 -20.70 -21.33
C SER A 352 10.42 -21.62 -20.30
N GLY A 353 11.09 -22.74 -20.00
CA GLY A 353 10.72 -23.58 -18.86
C GLY A 353 10.86 -22.83 -17.54
N GLY A 354 10.21 -23.34 -16.49
CA GLY A 354 10.22 -22.72 -15.16
C GLY A 354 8.91 -22.94 -14.42
N THR A 355 8.61 -22.08 -13.44
CA THR A 355 7.28 -22.02 -12.81
C THR A 355 6.70 -20.63 -13.07
N GLU A 356 5.54 -20.60 -13.69
CA GLU A 356 4.75 -19.40 -13.87
C GLU A 356 3.83 -19.23 -12.66
N ARG A 357 3.83 -18.03 -12.05
CA ARG A 357 2.90 -17.71 -10.97
C ARG A 357 1.77 -16.82 -11.47
N LEU A 358 0.55 -17.33 -11.34
CA LEU A 358 -0.69 -16.61 -11.66
C LEU A 358 -1.43 -16.20 -10.39
N GLN A 359 -2.23 -15.15 -10.50
CA GLN A 359 -3.11 -14.68 -9.45
C GLN A 359 -4.55 -14.81 -9.93
N LEU A 360 -5.40 -15.52 -9.17
CA LEU A 360 -6.83 -15.62 -9.46
C LEU A 360 -7.62 -14.89 -8.37
N ALA A 361 -8.67 -14.20 -8.77
CA ALA A 361 -9.59 -13.52 -7.87
C ALA A 361 -11.03 -13.86 -8.25
N LEU A 362 -11.87 -14.13 -7.24
CA LEU A 362 -13.32 -14.16 -7.36
C LEU A 362 -13.88 -12.88 -6.76
N TYR A 363 -14.65 -12.15 -7.56
CA TYR A 363 -15.27 -10.90 -7.16
C TYR A 363 -16.80 -11.00 -7.17
N LEU A 364 -17.42 -10.34 -6.20
CA LEU A 364 -18.84 -10.01 -6.19
C LEU A 364 -18.96 -8.49 -6.39
N GLY A 365 -19.39 -8.05 -7.57
CA GLY A 365 -19.28 -6.65 -7.98
C GLY A 365 -17.82 -6.18 -7.92
N ALA A 366 -17.53 -5.11 -7.16
CA ALA A 366 -16.16 -4.66 -6.93
C ALA A 366 -15.42 -5.48 -5.86
N ALA A 367 -16.12 -6.08 -4.90
CA ALA A 367 -15.51 -6.68 -3.70
C ALA A 367 -14.73 -7.96 -4.03
N ALA A 368 -13.48 -8.05 -3.58
CA ALA A 368 -12.71 -9.28 -3.64
C ALA A 368 -13.22 -10.22 -2.55
N VAL A 369 -13.79 -11.35 -2.95
CA VAL A 369 -14.37 -12.33 -2.03
C VAL A 369 -13.32 -13.36 -1.64
N GLN A 370 -12.66 -13.93 -2.65
CA GLN A 370 -11.62 -14.92 -2.47
C GLN A 370 -10.53 -14.77 -3.52
N ALA A 371 -9.33 -15.21 -3.15
CA ALA A 371 -8.11 -14.91 -3.85
C ALA A 371 -7.15 -16.08 -3.78
N PHE A 372 -6.49 -16.37 -4.89
CA PHE A 372 -5.59 -17.51 -5.02
C PHE A 372 -4.29 -17.10 -5.70
N GLU A 373 -3.22 -17.79 -5.31
CA GLU A 373 -1.99 -17.87 -6.08
C GLU A 373 -1.89 -19.27 -6.67
N ILE A 374 -1.53 -19.33 -7.95
CA ILE A 374 -1.44 -20.57 -8.72
C ILE A 374 -0.03 -20.67 -9.26
N ASP A 375 0.70 -21.71 -8.86
CA ASP A 375 2.00 -22.05 -9.42
C ASP A 375 1.81 -23.09 -10.53
N VAL A 376 2.13 -22.69 -11.76
CA VAL A 376 2.00 -23.48 -12.99
C VAL A 376 3.39 -23.81 -13.54
N PRO A 377 3.90 -25.03 -13.32
CA PRO A 377 5.15 -25.46 -13.94
C PRO A 377 5.03 -25.45 -15.47
N VAL A 378 6.06 -24.94 -16.15
CA VAL A 378 6.17 -24.90 -17.61
C VAL A 378 7.22 -25.92 -18.03
N GLY A 379 6.75 -27.03 -18.57
CA GLY A 379 7.52 -28.26 -18.78
C GLY A 379 7.73 -29.09 -17.50
N GLY A 380 8.25 -30.30 -17.68
CA GLY A 380 8.54 -31.24 -16.59
C GLY A 380 7.31 -31.96 -16.00
N ASP A 381 7.55 -32.80 -15.00
CA ASP A 381 6.52 -33.68 -14.40
C ASP A 381 5.93 -33.12 -13.10
N VAL A 382 6.31 -31.90 -12.70
CA VAL A 382 5.77 -31.28 -11.48
C VAL A 382 4.34 -30.81 -11.74
N PRO A 383 3.34 -31.24 -10.96
CA PRO A 383 1.97 -30.81 -11.15
C PRO A 383 1.76 -29.35 -10.72
N PRO A 384 0.78 -28.64 -11.29
CA PRO A 384 0.37 -27.33 -10.81
C PRO A 384 -0.18 -27.37 -9.39
N SER A 385 -0.07 -26.26 -8.67
CA SER A 385 -0.63 -26.12 -7.32
C SER A 385 -1.28 -24.76 -7.14
N ALA A 386 -2.27 -24.69 -6.24
CA ALA A 386 -2.90 -23.43 -5.86
C ALA A 386 -3.07 -23.31 -4.35
N ARG A 387 -2.95 -22.09 -3.85
CA ARG A 387 -3.23 -21.74 -2.45
C ARG A 387 -4.18 -20.56 -2.37
N VAL A 388 -5.06 -20.57 -1.37
CA VAL A 388 -5.85 -19.41 -1.00
C VAL A 388 -4.93 -18.41 -0.31
N VAL A 389 -4.95 -17.15 -0.76
CA VAL A 389 -4.09 -16.08 -0.22
C VAL A 389 -4.89 -14.94 0.37
N PHE A 390 -6.16 -14.81 0.03
CA PHE A 390 -7.04 -13.89 0.72
C PHE A 390 -8.44 -14.44 0.68
N THR A 391 -9.12 -14.32 1.81
CA THR A 391 -10.53 -14.66 1.96
C THR A 391 -11.14 -13.58 2.81
N LEU A 392 -12.24 -12.98 2.35
CA LEU A 392 -12.88 -11.86 3.06
C LEU A 392 -13.56 -12.30 4.36
N SER A 393 -13.90 -13.57 4.52
CA SER A 393 -14.46 -14.14 5.75
C SER A 393 -14.30 -15.68 5.68
N ARG A 394 -14.17 -16.39 6.78
CA ARG A 394 -14.03 -17.86 6.75
C ARG A 394 -15.24 -18.56 6.14
N ASP A 395 -16.43 -18.17 6.60
CA ASP A 395 -17.68 -18.70 6.07
C ASP A 395 -18.23 -17.81 4.96
N LEU A 396 -17.79 -16.55 4.88
CA LEU A 396 -18.34 -15.44 4.08
C LEU A 396 -19.81 -15.17 4.32
N ALA A 397 -20.24 -15.26 5.58
CA ALA A 397 -21.62 -15.20 6.10
C ALA A 397 -22.52 -14.03 5.69
N GLU A 398 -21.92 -12.99 5.14
CA GLU A 398 -22.53 -11.69 5.12
C GLU A 398 -22.08 -10.93 3.87
N LEU A 399 -21.93 -11.62 2.73
CA LEU A 399 -21.44 -10.97 1.52
C LEU A 399 -22.38 -9.91 0.95
N THR A 400 -23.66 -9.95 1.31
CA THR A 400 -24.65 -8.85 1.14
C THR A 400 -24.03 -7.49 1.43
N ARG A 401 -23.36 -7.34 2.58
CA ARG A 401 -22.88 -6.03 3.03
C ARG A 401 -21.71 -5.52 2.19
N PHE A 402 -20.95 -6.42 1.56
CA PHE A 402 -19.82 -6.04 0.67
C PHE A 402 -20.25 -5.63 -0.75
N GLY A 403 -21.51 -5.80 -1.14
CA GLY A 403 -21.99 -5.43 -2.48
C GLY A 403 -21.85 -3.94 -2.83
N GLY A 404 -21.71 -3.06 -1.83
CA GLY A 404 -21.59 -1.60 -2.01
C GLY A 404 -20.17 -1.07 -2.25
N ARG A 405 -19.16 -1.92 -2.43
CA ARG A 405 -17.78 -1.45 -2.69
C ARG A 405 -17.70 -0.81 -4.07
N ALA A 406 -17.06 0.36 -4.16
CA ALA A 406 -16.83 1.03 -5.44
C ALA A 406 -15.61 0.42 -6.16
N VAL A 407 -14.57 0.13 -5.38
CA VAL A 407 -13.31 -0.43 -5.85
C VAL A 407 -12.76 -1.44 -4.84
N SER A 408 -12.15 -2.53 -5.31
CA SER A 408 -11.18 -3.28 -4.53
C SER A 408 -9.79 -3.21 -5.15
N ILE A 409 -8.78 -3.16 -4.29
CA ILE A 409 -7.37 -3.17 -4.61
C ILE A 409 -6.80 -4.43 -3.98
N ARG A 410 -6.39 -5.36 -4.82
CA ARG A 410 -5.67 -6.55 -4.41
C ARG A 410 -4.18 -6.31 -4.45
N LEU A 411 -3.51 -6.67 -3.38
CA LEU A 411 -2.07 -6.52 -3.23
C LEU A 411 -1.49 -7.83 -2.72
N GLY A 412 -0.41 -8.29 -3.33
CA GLY A 412 0.30 -9.47 -2.87
C GLY A 412 1.71 -9.54 -3.42
N ASP A 413 2.47 -10.51 -2.95
CA ASP A 413 3.89 -10.58 -3.22
C ASP A 413 4.18 -11.27 -4.56
N LEU A 414 5.20 -10.77 -5.24
CA LEU A 414 5.84 -11.36 -6.42
C LEU A 414 7.29 -11.74 -6.08
N PRO A 415 7.92 -12.61 -6.88
CA PRO A 415 9.35 -12.86 -6.76
C PRO A 415 10.20 -11.57 -6.87
N ALA A 416 11.42 -11.64 -6.33
CA ALA A 416 12.41 -10.55 -6.39
C ALA A 416 11.96 -9.23 -5.74
N ASP A 417 11.33 -9.32 -4.56
CA ASP A 417 10.91 -8.17 -3.75
C ASP A 417 10.04 -7.19 -4.55
N ARG A 418 9.05 -7.74 -5.25
CA ARG A 418 8.02 -6.99 -5.96
C ARG A 418 6.66 -7.37 -5.41
N HIS A 419 5.68 -6.55 -5.72
CA HIS A 419 4.29 -6.73 -5.33
C HIS A 419 3.42 -6.51 -6.57
N TYR A 420 2.39 -7.34 -6.73
CA TYR A 420 1.37 -7.11 -7.74
C TYR A 420 0.24 -6.27 -7.15
N LEU A 421 -0.37 -5.43 -7.98
CA LEU A 421 -1.56 -4.68 -7.64
C LEU A 421 -2.61 -4.91 -8.74
N VAL A 422 -3.80 -5.37 -8.34
CA VAL A 422 -4.96 -5.49 -9.24
C VAL A 422 -6.12 -4.68 -8.67
N VAL A 423 -6.63 -3.74 -9.46
CA VAL A 423 -7.84 -2.98 -9.15
C VAL A 423 -9.04 -3.63 -9.83
N ASN A 424 -10.13 -3.74 -9.09
CA ASN A 424 -11.45 -4.03 -9.60
C ASN A 424 -12.40 -2.88 -9.30
N GLY A 425 -13.01 -2.27 -10.32
CA GLY A 425 -14.11 -1.31 -10.16
C GLY A 425 -15.48 -1.95 -10.33
N ALA A 426 -16.49 -1.38 -9.68
CA ALA A 426 -17.89 -1.80 -9.80
C ALA A 426 -18.43 -1.78 -11.25
N THR A 427 -17.81 -0.98 -12.13
CA THR A 427 -18.13 -0.89 -13.56
C THR A 427 -17.47 -1.99 -14.41
N GLY A 428 -16.77 -2.95 -13.79
CA GLY A 428 -15.96 -3.95 -14.49
C GLY A 428 -14.56 -3.46 -14.86
N ALA A 429 -14.24 -2.19 -14.58
CA ALA A 429 -12.93 -1.59 -14.73
C ALA A 429 -11.80 -2.42 -14.07
N ARG A 430 -10.76 -2.77 -14.83
CA ARG A 430 -9.59 -3.51 -14.33
C ARG A 430 -8.30 -2.77 -14.61
N VAL A 431 -7.53 -2.53 -13.56
CA VAL A 431 -6.20 -1.94 -13.66
C VAL A 431 -5.20 -2.89 -13.02
N GLY A 432 -4.10 -3.12 -13.71
CA GLY A 432 -3.02 -3.99 -13.26
C GLY A 432 -1.70 -3.25 -13.22
N SER A 433 -0.97 -3.40 -12.12
CA SER A 433 0.37 -2.85 -11.97
C SER A 433 1.22 -3.74 -11.08
N SER A 434 2.51 -3.43 -11.01
CA SER A 434 3.41 -4.04 -10.04
C SER A 434 4.35 -2.96 -9.50
N ILE A 435 4.72 -3.10 -8.23
CA ILE A 435 5.56 -2.14 -7.52
C ILE A 435 6.68 -2.89 -6.82
N ALA A 436 7.91 -2.37 -6.88
CA ALA A 436 8.99 -2.94 -6.09
C ALA A 436 8.76 -2.65 -4.60
N ASP A 437 9.20 -3.55 -3.73
CA ASP A 437 9.12 -3.40 -2.28
C ASP A 437 9.81 -2.11 -1.80
N SER A 438 10.97 -1.80 -2.39
CA SER A 438 11.69 -0.55 -2.13
C SER A 438 10.93 0.70 -2.56
N GLN A 439 10.14 0.63 -3.63
CA GLN A 439 9.28 1.75 -4.07
C GLN A 439 8.09 1.92 -3.13
N ALA A 440 7.41 0.84 -2.76
CA ALA A 440 6.30 0.86 -1.81
C ALA A 440 6.77 1.39 -0.44
N GLY A 441 7.88 0.85 0.09
CA GLY A 441 8.47 1.30 1.34
C GLY A 441 8.93 2.76 1.29
N THR A 442 9.47 3.23 0.16
CA THR A 442 9.85 4.64 0.00
C THR A 442 8.62 5.54 -0.01
N ALA A 443 7.58 5.19 -0.76
CA ALA A 443 6.32 5.93 -0.78
C ALA A 443 5.71 6.01 0.64
N ALA A 444 5.61 4.88 1.34
CA ALA A 444 5.09 4.84 2.71
C ALA A 444 5.90 5.73 3.67
N ARG A 445 7.24 5.64 3.64
CA ARG A 445 8.12 6.49 4.46
C ARG A 445 7.95 7.97 4.13
N SER A 446 7.88 8.33 2.84
CA SER A 446 7.68 9.72 2.42
C SER A 446 6.33 10.28 2.88
N LEU A 447 5.25 9.51 2.74
CA LEU A 447 3.92 9.90 3.20
C LEU A 447 3.88 10.11 4.72
N ARG A 448 4.47 9.17 5.49
CA ARG A 448 4.59 9.26 6.94
C ARG A 448 5.45 10.46 7.38
N ALA A 449 6.59 10.69 6.72
CA ALA A 449 7.48 11.80 7.02
C ALA A 449 6.79 13.15 6.83
N VAL A 450 6.11 13.34 5.69
CA VAL A 450 5.36 14.59 5.45
C VAL A 450 4.29 14.81 6.52
N LEU A 451 3.54 13.77 6.87
CA LEU A 451 2.51 13.86 7.89
C LEU A 451 3.10 14.19 9.28
N PHE A 452 4.19 13.52 9.67
CA PHE A 452 4.92 13.79 10.92
C PHE A 452 5.42 15.24 10.98
N ASP A 453 6.09 15.71 9.93
CA ASP A 453 6.66 17.06 9.84
C ASP A 453 5.60 18.16 9.87
N ARG A 454 4.34 17.83 9.51
CA ARG A 454 3.24 18.78 9.65
C ARG A 454 2.79 18.89 11.10
N GLN A 455 2.81 17.83 11.89
CA GLN A 455 2.36 17.90 13.28
C GLN A 455 3.44 18.43 14.22
N LEU A 456 4.66 17.92 14.10
CA LEU A 456 5.71 18.13 15.10
C LEU A 456 6.86 18.94 14.51
N ARG A 457 7.44 19.79 15.34
CA ARG A 457 8.70 20.48 15.06
C ARG A 457 9.68 20.27 16.20
N GLU A 458 10.96 20.25 15.87
CA GLU A 458 11.99 20.17 16.89
C GLU A 458 12.07 21.49 17.68
N GLY A 459 12.19 21.36 19.01
CA GLY A 459 12.35 22.47 19.93
C GLY A 459 13.40 22.17 21.00
N ARG A 460 13.67 23.16 21.87
CA ARG A 460 14.59 22.99 23.01
C ARG A 460 13.96 22.01 24.01
N GLY A 461 14.37 20.76 23.96
CA GLY A 461 13.85 19.70 24.84
C GLY A 461 12.97 18.65 24.17
N GLY A 462 12.88 18.64 22.83
CA GLY A 462 12.21 17.57 22.07
C GLY A 462 11.19 18.09 21.07
N TRP A 463 10.27 17.22 20.69
CA TRP A 463 9.23 17.51 19.71
C TRP A 463 8.09 18.34 20.31
N ILE A 464 7.73 19.42 19.63
CA ILE A 464 6.64 20.33 20.01
C ILE A 464 5.54 20.24 18.95
N SER A 465 4.30 20.08 19.39
CA SER A 465 3.14 20.17 18.51
C SER A 465 3.03 21.56 17.89
N THR A 466 2.70 21.60 16.61
CA THR A 466 2.40 22.82 15.86
C THR A 466 0.93 23.21 15.93
N TYR A 467 0.10 22.37 16.56
CA TYR A 467 -1.31 22.67 16.81
C TYR A 467 -1.48 23.53 18.06
N ASP A 468 -2.56 24.31 18.10
CA ASP A 468 -2.96 25.06 19.29
C ASP A 468 -3.60 24.16 20.36
N ALA A 469 -4.06 24.76 21.46
CA ALA A 469 -4.68 24.04 22.58
C ALA A 469 -6.04 23.39 22.24
N GLN A 470 -6.66 23.75 21.10
CA GLN A 470 -7.87 23.13 20.55
C GLN A 470 -7.54 22.13 19.43
N PHE A 471 -6.26 21.81 19.29
CA PHE A 471 -5.68 20.98 18.25
C PHE A 471 -5.92 21.51 16.83
N GLY A 472 -6.05 22.83 16.68
CA GLY A 472 -6.30 23.51 15.43
C GLY A 472 -5.07 24.19 14.82
N LYS A 473 -5.22 24.63 13.57
CA LYS A 473 -4.27 25.49 12.86
C LYS A 473 -4.98 26.62 12.13
N PRO A 474 -4.35 27.80 12.03
CA PRO A 474 -4.85 28.89 11.20
C PRO A 474 -4.86 28.49 9.72
N GLY A 475 -5.79 29.07 8.96
CA GLY A 475 -6.06 28.67 7.57
C GLY A 475 -4.85 28.64 6.65
N ALA A 476 -3.91 29.59 6.77
CA ALA A 476 -2.70 29.59 5.95
C ALA A 476 -1.78 28.39 6.22
N ALA A 477 -1.59 28.01 7.50
CA ALA A 477 -0.80 26.84 7.88
C ALA A 477 -1.48 25.55 7.42
N TYR A 478 -2.80 25.45 7.64
CA TYR A 478 -3.61 24.34 7.16
C TYR A 478 -3.52 24.12 5.65
N ARG A 479 -3.65 25.18 4.84
CA ARG A 479 -3.51 25.09 3.38
C ARG A 479 -2.12 24.60 2.96
N ALA A 480 -1.07 25.10 3.63
CA ALA A 480 0.30 24.66 3.36
C ALA A 480 0.50 23.18 3.70
N ASP A 481 -0.09 22.71 4.81
CA ASP A 481 -0.04 21.31 5.22
C ASP A 481 -0.76 20.40 4.21
N LEU A 482 -1.97 20.78 3.79
CA LEU A 482 -2.72 20.07 2.76
C LEU A 482 -1.96 19.99 1.44
N LEU A 483 -1.38 21.11 0.98
CA LEU A 483 -0.62 21.14 -0.26
C LEU A 483 0.59 20.20 -0.21
N ALA A 484 1.33 20.20 0.89
CA ALA A 484 2.49 19.34 1.07
C ALA A 484 2.09 17.85 1.05
N MET A 485 1.05 17.49 1.78
CA MET A 485 0.53 16.12 1.78
C MET A 485 -0.03 15.70 0.42
N ALA A 486 -0.79 16.57 -0.25
CA ALA A 486 -1.41 16.27 -1.54
C ALA A 486 -0.34 15.98 -2.60
N ARG A 487 0.78 16.71 -2.59
CA ARG A 487 1.92 16.43 -3.48
C ARG A 487 2.57 15.09 -3.20
N ALA A 488 2.78 14.75 -1.92
CA ALA A 488 3.34 13.46 -1.53
C ALA A 488 2.38 12.31 -1.92
N GLY A 489 1.08 12.48 -1.65
CA GLY A 489 0.02 11.57 -2.03
C GLY A 489 -0.09 11.36 -3.54
N ALA A 490 0.01 12.44 -4.32
CA ALA A 490 -0.05 12.41 -5.78
C ALA A 490 1.18 11.70 -6.35
N THR A 491 2.36 11.91 -5.75
CA THR A 491 3.58 11.20 -6.13
C THR A 491 3.42 9.69 -5.90
N ALA A 492 2.87 9.28 -4.75
CA ALA A 492 2.56 7.88 -4.48
C ALA A 492 1.53 7.32 -5.47
N TYR A 493 0.46 8.06 -5.75
CA TYR A 493 -0.58 7.69 -6.71
C TYR A 493 -0.02 7.43 -8.11
N LEU A 494 0.79 8.35 -8.63
CA LEU A 494 1.47 8.19 -9.92
C LEU A 494 2.45 7.01 -9.95
N GLY A 495 3.10 6.72 -8.82
CA GLY A 495 3.96 5.55 -8.68
C GLY A 495 3.19 4.23 -8.73
N LEU A 496 1.97 4.20 -8.19
CA LEU A 496 1.10 3.01 -8.20
C LEU A 496 0.43 2.81 -9.56
N PHE A 497 -0.01 3.91 -10.18
CA PHE A 497 -0.80 3.94 -11.41
C PHE A 497 -0.14 4.85 -12.46
N PRO A 498 0.97 4.41 -13.08
CA PRO A 498 1.75 5.26 -13.98
C PRO A 498 1.02 5.58 -15.29
N ARG A 499 0.12 4.72 -15.76
CA ARG A 499 -0.64 4.92 -17.00
C ARG A 499 -1.81 5.88 -16.75
N ILE A 500 -2.13 6.72 -17.73
CA ILE A 500 -3.21 7.70 -17.58
C ILE A 500 -4.58 7.01 -17.66
N GLU A 501 -4.71 6.03 -18.53
CA GLU A 501 -5.92 5.25 -18.76
C GLU A 501 -6.34 4.51 -17.47
N ASP A 502 -5.36 4.00 -16.72
CA ASP A 502 -5.56 3.35 -15.43
C ASP A 502 -6.15 4.32 -14.39
N ARG A 503 -5.64 5.55 -14.36
CA ARG A 503 -6.09 6.58 -13.43
C ARG A 503 -7.50 7.07 -13.76
N ASP A 504 -7.79 7.27 -15.05
CA ASP A 504 -9.14 7.66 -15.51
C ASP A 504 -10.16 6.57 -15.20
N THR A 505 -9.78 5.31 -15.46
CA THR A 505 -10.59 4.13 -15.16
C THR A 505 -10.90 4.02 -13.66
N LEU A 506 -9.88 4.20 -12.81
CA LEU A 506 -10.05 4.16 -11.36
C LEU A 506 -10.92 5.32 -10.85
N LEU A 507 -10.67 6.54 -11.33
CA LEU A 507 -11.44 7.72 -10.95
C LEU A 507 -12.92 7.58 -11.34
N ALA A 508 -13.21 7.02 -12.52
CA ALA A 508 -14.57 6.73 -12.95
C ALA A 508 -15.25 5.71 -12.04
N ALA A 509 -14.54 4.64 -11.66
CA ALA A 509 -15.06 3.62 -10.75
C ALA A 509 -15.37 4.18 -9.35
N LEU A 510 -14.45 4.97 -8.78
CA LEU A 510 -14.63 5.63 -7.48
C LEU A 510 -15.79 6.63 -7.48
N ASN A 511 -16.10 7.21 -8.64
CA ASN A 511 -17.16 8.20 -8.85
C ASN A 511 -18.45 7.61 -9.45
N SER A 512 -18.68 6.30 -9.39
CA SER A 512 -19.85 5.67 -10.02
C SER A 512 -21.15 5.66 -9.19
N GLY A 513 -21.12 5.82 -7.86
CA GLY A 513 -22.30 5.68 -6.98
C GLY A 513 -22.71 6.93 -6.17
N ASP A 514 -23.92 7.00 -5.64
CA ASP A 514 -24.46 8.24 -5.02
C ASP A 514 -23.77 8.69 -3.72
N GLY A 515 -23.06 7.79 -3.04
CA GLY A 515 -22.36 8.05 -1.78
C GLY A 515 -20.83 8.10 -1.91
N PRO A 516 -20.10 8.20 -0.78
CA PRO A 516 -18.66 8.06 -0.79
C PRO A 516 -18.35 6.60 -1.12
N GLY A 517 -17.67 6.34 -2.23
CA GLY A 517 -17.28 4.98 -2.59
C GLY A 517 -16.49 4.31 -1.47
N VAL A 518 -16.74 3.02 -1.24
CA VAL A 518 -15.90 2.20 -0.35
C VAL A 518 -14.75 1.62 -1.17
N ILE A 519 -13.52 1.85 -0.72
CA ILE A 519 -12.31 1.24 -1.26
C ILE A 519 -11.90 0.09 -0.33
N GLN A 520 -11.93 -1.11 -0.87
CA GLN A 520 -11.42 -2.30 -0.19
C GLN A 520 -9.98 -2.57 -0.57
N VAL A 521 -9.08 -2.64 0.41
CA VAL A 521 -7.70 -3.09 0.19
C VAL A 521 -7.57 -4.53 0.67
N ALA A 522 -7.65 -5.47 -0.27
CA ALA A 522 -7.52 -6.90 -0.02
C ALA A 522 -6.04 -7.32 -0.08
N LEU A 523 -5.41 -7.38 1.09
CA LEU A 523 -4.02 -7.79 1.25
C LEU A 523 -3.90 -9.31 1.29
N ALA A 524 -3.09 -9.87 0.39
CA ALA A 524 -2.72 -11.28 0.46
C ALA A 524 -2.07 -11.60 1.81
N GLU A 525 -2.37 -12.77 2.34
CA GLU A 525 -1.81 -13.30 3.58
C GLU A 525 -0.28 -13.36 3.47
N GLY A 526 0.38 -12.76 4.46
CA GLY A 526 1.83 -12.61 4.49
C GLY A 526 2.37 -11.48 3.60
N SER A 527 1.53 -10.70 2.91
CA SER A 527 2.04 -9.65 2.05
C SER A 527 2.77 -8.57 2.84
N ARG A 528 3.96 -8.21 2.32
CA ARG A 528 4.84 -7.19 2.91
C ARG A 528 4.59 -5.79 2.36
N ALA A 529 3.70 -5.64 1.39
CA ALA A 529 3.45 -4.35 0.77
C ALA A 529 2.73 -3.40 1.74
N VAL A 530 3.31 -2.22 1.94
CA VAL A 530 2.80 -1.24 2.89
C VAL A 530 2.58 0.11 2.23
N LEU A 531 1.35 0.61 2.32
CA LEU A 531 0.98 1.95 1.85
C LEU A 531 -0.07 2.55 2.80
N PRO A 532 0.15 3.78 3.32
CA PRO A 532 -0.88 4.57 3.98
C PRO A 532 -1.97 5.01 2.98
N TRP A 533 -2.92 4.14 2.66
CA TRP A 533 -3.94 4.36 1.62
C TRP A 533 -4.75 5.64 1.79
N GLN A 534 -4.96 6.08 3.03
CA GLN A 534 -5.65 7.32 3.35
C GLN A 534 -4.92 8.58 2.88
N LEU A 535 -3.61 8.52 2.67
CA LEU A 535 -2.77 9.63 2.19
C LEU A 535 -2.61 9.63 0.67
N VAL A 536 -3.10 8.62 -0.05
CA VAL A 536 -3.10 8.62 -1.53
C VAL A 536 -3.98 9.78 -2.01
N TYR A 537 -3.44 10.56 -2.96
CA TYR A 537 -4.10 11.73 -3.53
C TYR A 537 -4.25 11.57 -5.04
N ASP A 538 -5.47 11.53 -5.55
CA ASP A 538 -5.76 11.13 -6.94
C ASP A 538 -6.06 12.29 -7.90
N LEU A 539 -6.19 13.52 -7.40
CA LEU A 539 -6.35 14.70 -8.25
C LEU A 539 -5.00 15.21 -8.78
N PRO A 540 -4.95 15.73 -10.01
CA PRO A 540 -3.75 16.40 -10.52
C PRO A 540 -3.36 17.58 -9.62
N ILE A 541 -2.07 17.71 -9.29
CA ILE A 541 -1.57 18.83 -8.50
C ILE A 541 -0.12 19.18 -8.87
N LEU A 542 0.09 20.42 -9.32
CA LEU A 542 1.40 20.98 -9.65
C LEU A 542 1.71 22.22 -8.80
N ASP A 543 2.90 22.79 -8.99
CA ASP A 543 3.21 24.12 -8.47
C ASP A 543 2.26 25.17 -9.08
N GLY A 544 1.60 25.95 -8.22
CA GLY A 544 0.59 26.92 -8.64
C GLY A 544 -0.81 26.34 -8.88
N ALA A 545 -1.08 25.10 -8.44
CA ALA A 545 -2.42 24.52 -8.49
C ALA A 545 -3.48 25.45 -7.87
N ALA A 546 -4.66 25.49 -8.48
CA ALA A 546 -5.79 26.24 -7.94
C ALA A 546 -6.23 25.63 -6.59
N VAL A 547 -6.78 26.44 -5.69
CA VAL A 547 -7.33 25.93 -4.44
C VAL A 547 -8.84 25.78 -4.57
N CYS A 548 -9.34 24.57 -4.38
CA CYS A 548 -10.77 24.29 -4.38
C CYS A 548 -11.45 25.00 -3.21
N SER A 549 -12.66 25.55 -3.42
CA SER A 549 -13.47 26.17 -2.37
C SER A 549 -13.76 25.23 -1.20
N SER A 550 -13.79 23.91 -1.43
CA SER A 550 -13.89 22.90 -0.37
C SER A 550 -12.79 22.98 0.70
N VAL A 551 -11.62 23.55 0.38
CA VAL A 551 -10.57 23.79 1.38
C VAL A 551 -11.04 24.81 2.42
N ASP A 552 -11.78 25.83 2.02
CA ASP A 552 -12.29 26.86 2.93
C ASP A 552 -13.62 26.46 3.57
N ASP A 553 -14.52 25.89 2.77
CA ASP A 553 -15.88 25.54 3.22
C ASP A 553 -15.85 24.52 4.38
N PHE A 554 -14.90 23.58 4.33
CA PHE A 554 -14.76 22.47 5.29
C PHE A 554 -13.47 22.54 6.12
N GLY A 555 -12.71 23.63 6.01
CA GLY A 555 -11.48 23.88 6.76
C GLY A 555 -11.71 24.73 8.02
N PRO A 556 -10.63 25.26 8.64
CA PRO A 556 -10.71 26.09 9.84
C PRO A 556 -11.50 27.38 9.57
N GLY A 557 -12.58 27.57 10.33
CA GLY A 557 -13.49 28.71 10.18
C GLY A 557 -14.55 28.55 9.09
N GLY A 558 -14.62 27.38 8.44
CA GLY A 558 -15.67 27.04 7.48
C GLY A 558 -17.05 26.98 8.13
N ALA A 559 -18.09 27.37 7.37
CA ALA A 559 -19.47 27.41 7.87
C ALA A 559 -20.24 26.09 7.63
N ALA A 560 -19.64 25.11 6.94
CA ALA A 560 -20.33 23.89 6.59
C ALA A 560 -20.57 23.00 7.82
N THR A 561 -21.83 22.64 8.06
CA THR A 561 -22.25 21.78 9.18
C THR A 561 -22.27 20.30 8.81
N ARG A 562 -22.32 20.00 7.50
CA ARG A 562 -22.31 18.63 6.95
C ARG A 562 -21.32 18.55 5.81
N VAL A 563 -20.50 17.50 5.85
CA VAL A 563 -19.60 17.14 4.76
C VAL A 563 -20.40 16.34 3.72
N PRO A 564 -20.53 16.82 2.48
CA PRO A 564 -21.15 16.05 1.42
C PRO A 564 -20.34 14.80 1.07
N ASP A 565 -20.99 13.86 0.39
CA ASP A 565 -20.37 12.60 0.01
C ASP A 565 -19.31 12.80 -1.10
N ARG A 566 -19.45 13.88 -1.88
CA ARG A 566 -18.54 14.29 -2.95
C ARG A 566 -18.22 15.78 -2.85
N CYS A 567 -17.16 16.20 -3.51
CA CYS A 567 -16.81 17.61 -3.61
C CYS A 567 -17.94 18.40 -4.29
N PRO A 568 -18.52 19.43 -3.66
CA PRO A 568 -19.57 20.26 -4.28
C PRO A 568 -19.04 21.17 -5.39
N HIS A 569 -17.72 21.26 -5.56
CA HIS A 569 -17.02 22.07 -6.56
C HIS A 569 -16.23 21.21 -7.56
N ALA A 570 -16.64 19.96 -7.76
CA ALA A 570 -15.95 19.02 -8.65
C ALA A 570 -15.90 19.49 -10.12
N ASP A 571 -16.89 20.28 -10.54
CA ASP A 571 -16.96 20.94 -11.85
C ASP A 571 -15.78 21.88 -12.13
N ARG A 572 -15.09 22.33 -11.07
CA ARG A 572 -13.93 23.24 -11.16
C ARG A 572 -12.60 22.54 -11.03
N HIS A 573 -12.56 21.21 -10.96
CA HIS A 573 -11.32 20.45 -10.79
C HIS A 573 -10.47 20.38 -12.07
N ASP A 574 -11.07 20.62 -13.24
CA ASP A 574 -10.36 20.72 -14.51
C ASP A 574 -9.60 22.06 -14.61
N GLN A 575 -8.39 22.08 -14.05
CA GLN A 575 -7.51 23.25 -14.00
C GLN A 575 -6.17 22.91 -14.65
N PRO A 576 -5.55 23.82 -15.43
CA PRO A 576 -4.30 23.54 -16.15
C PRO A 576 -3.13 23.09 -15.27
N LEU A 577 -3.09 23.56 -14.01
CA LEU A 577 -2.05 23.21 -13.02
C LEU A 577 -2.57 22.22 -11.96
N GLY A 578 -3.75 21.66 -12.17
CA GLY A 578 -4.45 20.85 -11.19
C GLY A 578 -5.08 21.67 -10.06
N VAL A 579 -5.57 20.96 -9.05
CA VAL A 579 -6.35 21.52 -7.95
C VAL A 579 -5.94 20.92 -6.62
N LEU A 580 -5.87 21.74 -5.58
CA LEU A 580 -5.82 21.31 -4.19
C LEU A 580 -7.24 21.19 -3.64
N CYS A 581 -7.70 19.96 -3.39
CA CYS A 581 -9.03 19.68 -2.86
C CYS A 581 -8.96 18.56 -1.81
N PRO A 582 -9.58 18.70 -0.62
CA PRO A 582 -9.51 17.65 0.40
C PRO A 582 -10.13 16.32 -0.04
N TYR A 583 -11.10 16.36 -0.96
CA TYR A 583 -11.72 15.16 -1.53
C TYR A 583 -10.78 14.33 -2.42
N GLY A 584 -9.63 14.88 -2.84
CA GLY A 584 -8.62 14.12 -3.58
C GLY A 584 -7.86 13.12 -2.70
N PHE A 585 -7.86 13.28 -1.37
CA PHE A 585 -7.32 12.27 -0.48
C PHE A 585 -8.31 11.12 -0.33
N TRP A 586 -7.89 9.89 -0.58
CA TRP A 586 -8.75 8.73 -0.42
C TRP A 586 -9.32 8.59 0.98
N GLY A 587 -8.56 9.00 2.01
CA GLY A 587 -9.01 8.97 3.40
C GLY A 587 -10.15 9.94 3.74
N LEU A 588 -10.35 10.98 2.91
CA LEU A 588 -11.39 12.00 3.09
C LEU A 588 -12.52 11.86 2.07
N GLY A 589 -12.17 11.61 0.80
CA GLY A 589 -13.12 11.41 -0.29
C GLY A 589 -13.91 10.12 -0.16
N HIS A 590 -13.28 9.05 0.35
CA HIS A 590 -13.83 7.69 0.33
C HIS A 590 -13.90 7.06 1.73
N VAL A 591 -14.66 5.99 1.84
CA VAL A 591 -14.61 5.08 2.99
C VAL A 591 -13.53 4.04 2.69
N LEU A 592 -12.62 3.82 3.65
CA LEU A 592 -11.53 2.87 3.48
C LEU A 592 -11.74 1.66 4.39
N GLU A 593 -11.45 0.49 3.86
CA GLU A 593 -11.26 -0.75 4.63
C GLU A 593 -9.97 -1.44 4.17
N VAL A 594 -9.22 -1.96 5.13
CA VAL A 594 -8.06 -2.82 4.88
C VAL A 594 -8.29 -4.13 5.62
N PRO A 595 -9.27 -4.95 5.18
CA PRO A 595 -9.57 -6.18 5.85
C PRO A 595 -8.33 -7.10 5.83
N PRO A 596 -7.92 -7.66 6.97
CA PRO A 596 -6.92 -8.73 6.95
C PRO A 596 -7.49 -9.93 6.19
N SER A 597 -6.61 -10.75 5.61
CA SER A 597 -7.03 -12.08 5.16
C SER A 597 -7.59 -12.81 6.37
N SER A 598 -8.87 -13.17 6.26
CA SER A 598 -9.63 -13.69 7.38
C SER A 598 -9.21 -15.13 7.70
N GLY A 599 -8.51 -15.82 6.78
CA GLY A 599 -7.97 -17.16 6.96
C GLY A 599 -9.07 -18.12 7.45
N ALA A 600 -8.94 -18.55 8.72
CA ALA A 600 -9.91 -19.42 9.38
C ALA A 600 -10.98 -18.69 10.21
N LEU A 601 -11.08 -17.36 10.14
CA LEU A 601 -12.05 -16.54 10.87
C LEU A 601 -12.93 -15.74 9.92
N THR A 602 -14.19 -15.51 10.28
CA THR A 602 -15.08 -14.59 9.54
C THR A 602 -14.69 -13.15 9.83
N LEU A 603 -14.86 -12.19 8.92
CA LEU A 603 -14.80 -10.78 9.36
C LEU A 603 -16.07 -10.47 10.13
N ALA A 604 -15.93 -9.83 11.30
CA ALA A 604 -17.09 -9.52 12.13
C ALA A 604 -17.87 -8.34 11.54
N GLU A 605 -19.20 -8.44 11.47
CA GLU A 605 -20.07 -7.26 11.26
C GLU A 605 -20.28 -6.48 12.55
N SER A 606 -20.29 -7.21 13.67
CA SER A 606 -20.43 -6.63 15.00
C SER A 606 -19.39 -7.24 15.94
N THR A 607 -18.99 -6.45 16.94
CA THR A 607 -18.00 -6.88 17.93
C THR A 607 -18.57 -7.81 19.01
N GLY A 608 -19.90 -7.94 19.10
CA GLY A 608 -20.58 -8.79 20.08
C GLY A 608 -22.06 -9.04 19.78
N THR A 609 -22.77 -9.64 20.74
CA THR A 609 -24.21 -9.92 20.67
C THR A 609 -24.96 -9.06 21.69
N ASP A 610 -26.06 -8.42 21.26
CA ASP A 610 -26.99 -7.48 21.93
C ASP A 610 -26.86 -7.32 23.45
N HIS A 611 -25.81 -6.62 23.86
CA HIS A 611 -25.50 -6.25 25.24
C HIS A 611 -24.84 -4.87 25.24
N PRO A 612 -24.91 -4.13 26.37
CA PRO A 612 -24.15 -2.90 26.48
C PRO A 612 -22.68 -3.18 26.13
N PRO A 613 -22.08 -2.38 25.23
CA PRO A 613 -20.68 -2.53 24.86
C PRO A 613 -19.77 -2.62 26.08
N THR A 614 -18.88 -3.60 26.07
CA THR A 614 -17.81 -3.78 27.04
C THR A 614 -16.51 -3.22 26.48
N VAL A 615 -15.84 -2.44 27.32
CA VAL A 615 -14.60 -1.77 26.97
C VAL A 615 -13.50 -2.20 27.93
N VAL A 616 -12.43 -2.78 27.39
CA VAL A 616 -11.19 -3.05 28.13
C VAL A 616 -10.15 -2.04 27.68
N VAL A 617 -9.48 -1.41 28.64
CA VAL A 617 -8.45 -0.40 28.39
C VAL A 617 -7.12 -0.87 28.92
N GLY A 618 -6.10 -0.81 28.06
CA GLY A 618 -4.70 -0.81 28.48
C GLY A 618 -4.18 0.63 28.51
N LEU A 619 -3.73 1.10 29.68
CA LEU A 619 -3.28 2.47 29.89
C LEU A 619 -1.82 2.50 30.35
N ASN A 620 -0.98 3.28 29.68
CA ASN A 620 0.29 3.71 30.28
C ASN A 620 0.01 4.77 31.35
N GLU A 621 0.38 4.50 32.61
CA GLU A 621 0.15 5.40 33.75
C GLU A 621 0.69 6.83 33.55
N THR A 622 1.76 6.99 32.77
CA THR A 622 2.33 8.32 32.44
C THR A 622 1.41 9.19 31.57
N LEU A 623 0.39 8.59 30.97
CA LEU A 623 -0.60 9.27 30.13
C LEU A 623 -1.86 9.69 30.90
N ARG A 624 -1.95 9.42 32.21
CA ARG A 624 -3.05 9.93 33.04
C ARG A 624 -3.07 11.46 33.04
N GLY A 625 -4.28 12.00 33.19
CA GLY A 625 -4.55 13.44 33.24
C GLY A 625 -5.84 13.79 32.50
N ALA A 626 -6.05 15.09 32.27
CA ALA A 626 -7.29 15.60 31.68
C ALA A 626 -7.61 14.99 30.30
N ASP A 627 -6.60 14.76 29.46
CA ASP A 627 -6.78 14.12 28.13
C ASP A 627 -7.36 12.71 28.27
N TRP A 628 -6.82 11.93 29.22
CA TRP A 628 -7.31 10.60 29.54
C TRP A 628 -8.71 10.63 30.17
N ASP A 629 -8.99 11.55 31.08
CA ASP A 629 -10.29 11.65 31.74
C ASP A 629 -11.40 11.96 30.73
N ALA A 630 -11.15 12.85 29.77
CA ALA A 630 -12.06 13.16 28.67
C ALA A 630 -12.28 11.93 27.77
N GLN A 631 -11.20 11.22 27.42
CA GLN A 631 -11.28 10.00 26.61
C GLN A 631 -12.04 8.88 27.33
N ARG A 632 -11.78 8.66 28.61
CA ARG A 632 -12.50 7.68 29.43
C ARG A 632 -13.98 7.99 29.48
N ALA A 633 -14.35 9.26 29.67
CA ALA A 633 -15.74 9.68 29.64
C ALA A 633 -16.41 9.41 28.27
N ALA A 634 -15.67 9.47 27.16
CA ALA A 634 -16.17 9.09 25.84
C ALA A 634 -16.37 7.58 25.70
N LEU A 635 -15.44 6.78 26.23
CA LEU A 635 -15.54 5.31 26.24
C LEU A 635 -16.71 4.83 27.10
N ASP A 636 -16.88 5.39 28.30
CA ASP A 636 -17.94 5.01 29.23
C ASP A 636 -19.35 5.34 28.69
N ARG A 637 -19.47 6.29 27.75
CA ARG A 637 -20.73 6.60 27.04
C ARG A 637 -21.17 5.50 26.06
N LEU A 638 -20.31 4.52 25.75
CA LEU A 638 -20.70 3.39 24.90
C LEU A 638 -21.67 2.44 25.60
N GLY A 639 -21.71 2.40 26.94
CA GLY A 639 -22.76 1.68 27.68
C GLY A 639 -22.31 1.08 29.01
N SER A 640 -21.08 0.57 29.08
CA SER A 640 -20.49 0.02 30.32
C SER A 640 -19.28 0.83 30.77
N PRO A 641 -19.04 0.97 32.08
CA PRO A 641 -17.79 1.52 32.58
C PRO A 641 -16.60 0.73 32.05
N SER A 642 -15.58 1.43 31.59
CA SER A 642 -14.36 0.83 31.04
C SER A 642 -13.56 0.12 32.13
N LEU A 643 -13.12 -1.12 31.86
CA LEU A 643 -12.17 -1.85 32.71
C LEU A 643 -10.75 -1.42 32.36
N VAL A 644 -10.11 -0.64 33.24
CA VAL A 644 -8.77 -0.08 33.01
C VAL A 644 -7.70 -0.94 33.66
N THR A 645 -6.71 -1.32 32.87
CA THR A 645 -5.52 -2.08 33.27
C THR A 645 -4.27 -1.30 32.88
N THR A 646 -3.19 -1.45 33.64
CA THR A 646 -1.95 -0.69 33.42
C THR A 646 -0.71 -1.57 33.30
N THR A 647 -0.89 -2.88 33.32
CA THR A 647 0.15 -3.88 33.08
C THR A 647 -0.26 -4.81 31.95
N VAL A 648 0.71 -5.33 31.19
CA VAL A 648 0.45 -6.28 30.12
C VAL A 648 -0.20 -7.58 30.62
N PRO A 649 0.22 -8.18 31.75
CA PRO A 649 -0.45 -9.35 32.32
C PRO A 649 -1.93 -9.10 32.67
N ASP A 650 -2.24 -7.97 33.31
CA ASP A 650 -3.61 -7.63 33.69
C ASP A 650 -4.47 -7.33 32.47
N LEU A 651 -3.92 -6.63 31.48
CA LEU A 651 -4.58 -6.38 30.19
C LEU A 651 -4.97 -7.69 29.51
N ARG A 652 -4.03 -8.65 29.44
CA ARG A 652 -4.29 -9.97 28.86
C ARG A 652 -5.40 -10.70 29.62
N LEU A 653 -5.35 -10.70 30.95
CA LEU A 653 -6.37 -11.34 31.78
C LEU A 653 -7.75 -10.71 31.58
N ALA A 654 -7.82 -9.38 31.53
CA ALA A 654 -9.04 -8.62 31.29
C ALA A 654 -9.62 -8.82 29.89
N ALA A 655 -8.77 -8.99 28.88
CA ALA A 655 -9.18 -9.20 27.49
C ALA A 655 -9.57 -10.66 27.19
N GLN A 656 -9.21 -11.61 28.05
CA GLN A 656 -9.44 -13.05 27.82
C GLN A 656 -10.91 -13.44 27.56
N PRO A 657 -11.91 -12.90 28.28
CA PRO A 657 -13.32 -13.24 28.02
C PRO A 657 -13.86 -12.72 26.68
N GLY A 658 -13.14 -11.80 26.03
CA GLY A 658 -13.63 -11.01 24.91
C GLY A 658 -14.25 -9.70 25.36
N ALA A 659 -14.14 -8.67 24.51
CA ALA A 659 -14.71 -7.34 24.69
C ALA A 659 -15.22 -6.83 23.34
N ASP A 660 -16.02 -5.77 23.34
CA ASP A 660 -16.43 -5.11 22.10
C ASP A 660 -15.37 -4.13 21.62
N LEU A 661 -14.66 -3.50 22.57
CA LEU A 661 -13.57 -2.58 22.32
C LEU A 661 -12.39 -2.90 23.25
N LEU A 662 -11.23 -3.18 22.64
CA LEU A 662 -9.94 -3.23 23.34
C LEU A 662 -9.16 -1.95 22.99
N TYR A 663 -9.13 -0.99 23.91
CA TYR A 663 -8.54 0.33 23.69
C TYR A 663 -7.17 0.44 24.37
N LEU A 664 -6.09 0.59 23.60
CA LEU A 664 -4.74 0.71 24.12
C LEU A 664 -4.29 2.17 24.00
N PHE A 665 -4.15 2.85 25.14
CA PHE A 665 -3.64 4.21 25.24
C PHE A 665 -2.26 4.20 25.90
N CYS A 666 -1.24 4.17 25.06
CA CYS A 666 0.14 3.88 25.45
C CYS A 666 1.14 4.53 24.49
N HIS A 667 2.42 4.52 24.84
CA HIS A 667 3.46 4.95 23.92
C HIS A 667 3.75 3.84 22.92
N GLY A 668 3.87 4.17 21.65
CA GLY A 668 4.44 3.27 20.67
C GLY A 668 5.93 3.53 20.52
N ARG A 669 6.73 2.48 20.52
CA ARG A 669 8.19 2.54 20.38
C ARG A 669 8.64 1.59 19.29
N ARG A 670 9.76 1.95 18.67
CA ARG A 670 10.56 0.99 17.90
C ARG A 670 11.56 0.37 18.87
N ALA A 671 11.34 -0.89 19.23
CA ALA A 671 12.19 -1.66 20.12
C ALA A 671 13.38 -2.23 19.33
N SER A 672 14.58 -1.70 19.56
CA SER A 672 15.81 -2.34 19.11
C SER A 672 16.12 -3.50 20.04
N ALA A 673 16.07 -4.74 19.54
CA ALA A 673 16.64 -5.86 20.26
C ALA A 673 18.17 -5.67 20.35
N ALA A 674 18.76 -5.94 21.52
CA ALA A 674 20.19 -5.81 21.71
C ALA A 674 20.95 -6.67 20.68
N GLY A 675 21.75 -6.02 19.81
CA GLY A 675 22.48 -6.68 18.73
C GLY A 675 21.70 -6.89 17.43
N SER A 676 20.43 -6.50 17.35
CA SER A 676 19.64 -6.51 16.10
C SER A 676 19.65 -5.12 15.45
N ALA A 677 19.93 -5.09 14.14
CA ALA A 677 19.73 -3.89 13.33
C ALA A 677 18.24 -3.61 13.05
N VAL A 678 17.37 -4.61 13.21
CA VAL A 678 15.93 -4.49 12.99
C VAL A 678 15.25 -4.09 14.28
N SER A 679 14.54 -2.96 14.24
CA SER A 679 13.75 -2.45 15.35
C SER A 679 12.29 -2.89 15.17
N GLY A 680 11.79 -3.71 16.09
CA GLY A 680 10.40 -4.18 16.08
C GLY A 680 9.44 -3.14 16.68
N LEU A 681 8.13 -3.32 16.52
CA LEU A 681 7.14 -2.45 17.15
C LEU A 681 6.82 -2.91 18.56
N ALA A 682 6.59 -1.95 19.46
CA ALA A 682 6.31 -2.20 20.86
C ALA A 682 5.34 -1.15 21.41
N LEU A 683 4.39 -1.59 22.22
CA LEU A 683 3.54 -0.74 23.06
C LEU A 683 4.09 -0.72 24.48
N ASP A 684 4.44 0.46 24.97
CA ASP A 684 5.04 0.65 26.28
C ASP A 684 3.97 1.09 27.30
N PHE A 685 3.84 0.31 28.38
CA PHE A 685 2.97 0.57 29.54
C PHE A 685 3.77 1.08 30.76
N GLY A 686 5.00 1.53 30.56
CA GLY A 686 5.88 2.03 31.61
C GLY A 686 6.32 0.90 32.54
N ALA A 687 6.07 1.04 33.84
CA ALA A 687 6.34 -0.02 34.80
C ALA A 687 5.49 -1.28 34.55
N GLY A 688 4.40 -1.17 33.78
CA GLY A 688 3.53 -2.28 33.40
C GLY A 688 4.08 -3.20 32.30
N GLY A 689 5.26 -2.88 31.76
CA GLY A 689 5.94 -3.68 30.74
C GLY A 689 5.67 -3.21 29.31
N THR A 690 6.09 -4.05 28.37
CA THR A 690 5.97 -3.81 26.93
C THR A 690 5.14 -4.92 26.30
N LEU A 691 4.33 -4.60 25.30
CA LEU A 691 3.59 -5.55 24.49
C LEU A 691 4.06 -5.45 23.04
N THR A 692 4.54 -6.54 22.44
CA THR A 692 4.92 -6.61 21.02
C THR A 692 3.89 -7.43 20.20
N PRO A 693 3.94 -7.39 18.85
CA PRO A 693 3.12 -8.26 18.01
C PRO A 693 3.35 -9.76 18.29
N GLU A 694 4.57 -10.16 18.63
CA GLU A 694 4.91 -11.53 19.03
C GLU A 694 4.21 -11.92 20.33
N ASP A 695 4.24 -11.05 21.34
CA ASP A 695 3.56 -11.28 22.62
C ASP A 695 2.06 -11.54 22.40
N VAL A 696 1.40 -10.71 21.58
CA VAL A 696 -0.02 -10.88 21.20
C VAL A 696 -0.22 -12.22 20.48
N SER A 697 0.68 -12.58 19.58
CA SER A 697 0.60 -13.87 18.87
C SER A 697 0.70 -15.06 19.81
N TYR A 698 1.49 -14.94 20.89
CA TYR A 698 1.57 -15.96 21.94
C TYR A 698 0.31 -16.05 22.80
N TRP A 699 -0.56 -15.03 22.86
CA TRP A 699 -1.80 -15.11 23.65
C TRP A 699 -2.72 -16.26 23.21
N ALA A 700 -2.64 -16.67 21.94
CA ALA A 700 -3.38 -17.81 21.40
C ALA A 700 -2.87 -19.18 21.90
N SER A 701 -1.66 -19.22 22.44
CA SER A 701 -0.93 -20.44 22.86
C SER A 701 -0.75 -20.53 24.38
N LEU A 702 -0.69 -19.39 25.07
CA LEU A 702 -0.56 -19.32 26.53
C LEU A 702 -1.87 -19.71 27.24
N SER A 703 -1.79 -20.26 28.46
CA SER A 703 -2.98 -20.53 29.29
C SER A 703 -3.34 -19.32 30.17
N PRO A 704 -4.61 -18.92 30.30
CA PRO A 704 -5.74 -19.30 29.44
C PRO A 704 -5.57 -18.77 28.01
N ARG A 705 -5.98 -19.57 27.02
CA ARG A 705 -5.85 -19.19 25.60
C ARG A 705 -6.80 -18.06 25.26
N ILE A 706 -6.32 -17.08 24.50
CA ILE A 706 -7.16 -16.04 23.91
C ILE A 706 -7.37 -16.36 22.44
N ARG A 707 -8.60 -16.78 22.12
CA ARG A 707 -9.12 -16.90 20.76
C ARG A 707 -10.56 -16.41 20.79
N TRP A 708 -10.76 -15.16 20.43
CA TRP A 708 -12.07 -14.55 20.39
C TRP A 708 -12.87 -15.12 19.22
N VAL A 709 -13.87 -15.95 19.54
CA VAL A 709 -14.77 -16.55 18.55
C VAL A 709 -16.12 -15.86 18.56
N HIS A 710 -16.67 -15.60 19.76
CA HIS A 710 -18.04 -15.09 19.92
C HIS A 710 -18.12 -13.56 20.09
N ARG A 711 -17.22 -12.98 20.88
CA ARG A 711 -17.15 -11.53 21.11
C ARG A 711 -15.76 -11.06 20.72
N ARG A 712 -15.69 -10.39 19.58
CA ARG A 712 -14.45 -10.09 18.87
C ARG A 712 -14.21 -8.59 18.92
N PRO A 713 -13.20 -8.12 19.68
CA PRO A 713 -13.02 -6.70 19.87
C PRO A 713 -12.62 -6.02 18.57
N LEU A 714 -13.10 -4.80 18.37
CA LEU A 714 -12.31 -3.82 17.64
C LEU A 714 -11.14 -3.41 18.56
N VAL A 715 -9.91 -3.58 18.09
CA VAL A 715 -8.72 -3.14 18.84
C VAL A 715 -8.32 -1.75 18.36
N VAL A 716 -8.23 -0.79 19.27
CA VAL A 716 -7.76 0.57 18.97
C VAL A 716 -6.38 0.75 19.58
N LEU A 717 -5.37 0.92 18.73
CA LEU A 717 -3.98 1.11 19.12
C LEU A 717 -3.65 2.61 19.11
N ASN A 718 -4.10 3.33 20.13
CA ASN A 718 -3.89 4.77 20.27
C ASN A 718 -2.51 5.08 20.88
N GLY A 719 -1.46 4.63 20.19
CA GLY A 719 -0.06 4.95 20.44
C GLY A 719 0.64 5.29 19.13
N CYS A 720 1.89 5.75 19.19
CA CYS A 720 2.66 6.18 18.02
C CYS A 720 3.07 5.00 17.11
N HIS A 721 2.99 5.15 15.77
CA HIS A 721 3.49 4.16 14.80
C HIS A 721 2.88 2.75 14.93
N THR A 722 1.71 2.61 15.55
CA THR A 722 1.12 1.28 15.84
C THR A 722 0.56 0.57 14.62
N GLY A 723 0.24 1.33 13.57
CA GLY A 723 -0.19 0.85 12.26
C GLY A 723 0.91 0.90 11.21
N GLU A 724 2.11 1.34 11.58
CA GLU A 724 3.25 1.31 10.68
C GLU A 724 3.59 -0.15 10.38
N ARG A 725 3.40 -0.57 9.14
CA ARG A 725 4.02 -1.79 8.63
C ARG A 725 5.31 -1.41 7.92
N LEU A 726 6.33 -2.25 8.04
CA LEU A 726 7.60 -2.08 7.35
C LEU A 726 7.93 -3.41 6.65
N PRO A 727 8.49 -3.38 5.43
CA PRO A 727 8.94 -4.63 4.79
C PRO A 727 9.95 -5.41 5.62
N GLU A 728 10.70 -4.72 6.49
CA GLU A 728 11.69 -5.29 7.39
C GLU A 728 11.09 -5.94 8.66
N THR A 729 9.80 -5.71 8.96
CA THR A 729 9.11 -6.31 10.09
C THR A 729 8.33 -7.56 9.65
N LEU A 730 8.60 -8.71 10.28
CA LEU A 730 7.92 -9.98 9.97
C LEU A 730 6.51 -10.08 10.58
N THR A 731 6.22 -9.24 11.57
CA THR A 731 4.98 -9.24 12.35
C THR A 731 4.49 -7.81 12.51
N ASP A 732 3.18 -7.65 12.57
CA ASP A 732 2.53 -6.37 12.86
C ASP A 732 1.34 -6.59 13.79
N PHE A 733 0.92 -5.54 14.50
CA PHE A 733 -0.16 -5.67 15.46
C PHE A 733 -1.51 -6.03 14.82
N ALA A 734 -1.80 -5.55 13.60
CA ALA A 734 -3.06 -5.84 12.95
C ALA A 734 -3.19 -7.34 12.65
N SER A 735 -2.15 -7.92 12.05
CA SER A 735 -2.04 -9.37 11.81
C SER A 735 -2.04 -10.15 13.12
N ALA A 736 -1.27 -9.72 14.13
CA ALA A 736 -1.20 -10.42 15.43
C ALA A 736 -2.56 -10.47 16.14
N PHE A 737 -3.28 -9.34 16.24
CA PHE A 737 -4.59 -9.33 16.89
C PHE A 737 -5.65 -10.09 16.07
N VAL A 738 -5.70 -9.89 14.75
CA VAL A 738 -6.76 -10.50 13.94
C VAL A 738 -6.49 -11.98 13.69
N GLN A 739 -5.31 -12.34 13.19
CA GLN A 739 -5.01 -13.72 12.78
C GLN A 739 -4.74 -14.63 13.98
N SER A 740 -4.02 -14.15 15.00
CA SER A 740 -3.65 -15.00 16.14
C SER A 740 -4.75 -15.05 17.20
N THR A 741 -5.34 -13.91 17.55
CA THR A 741 -6.30 -13.83 18.68
C THR A 741 -7.76 -13.73 18.26
N GLY A 742 -8.05 -13.45 16.98
CA GLY A 742 -9.40 -13.39 16.45
C GLY A 742 -10.14 -12.08 16.66
N ALA A 743 -9.41 -10.95 16.76
CA ALA A 743 -10.05 -9.63 16.79
C ALA A 743 -10.96 -9.41 15.57
N ALA A 744 -11.96 -8.55 15.71
CA ALA A 744 -12.81 -8.13 14.59
C ALA A 744 -12.06 -7.21 13.62
N GLY A 745 -11.06 -6.50 14.13
CA GLY A 745 -10.23 -5.59 13.35
C GLY A 745 -9.35 -4.72 14.24
N VAL A 746 -8.50 -3.92 13.61
CA VAL A 746 -7.59 -3.00 14.30
C VAL A 746 -7.66 -1.59 13.71
N LEU A 747 -7.79 -0.57 14.55
CA LEU A 747 -7.57 0.83 14.20
C LEU A 747 -6.24 1.28 14.78
N ALA A 748 -5.32 1.76 13.94
CA ALA A 748 -3.95 2.06 14.36
C ALA A 748 -3.42 3.36 13.74
N THR A 749 -2.29 3.86 14.24
CA THR A 749 -1.68 5.13 13.79
C THR A 749 -0.42 4.90 12.94
N GLU A 750 -0.26 5.63 11.86
CA GLU A 750 0.89 5.52 10.95
C GLU A 750 2.14 6.27 11.45
N VAL A 751 1.96 7.27 12.31
CA VAL A 751 3.02 8.19 12.74
C VAL A 751 2.92 8.50 14.23
N THR A 752 3.90 9.24 14.75
CA THR A 752 3.84 9.78 16.11
C THR A 752 2.69 10.79 16.26
N MET A 753 1.96 10.67 17.35
CA MET A 753 0.81 11.52 17.69
C MET A 753 1.08 12.30 18.98
N GLU A 754 0.64 13.56 19.03
CA GLU A 754 0.54 14.29 20.30
C GLU A 754 -0.60 13.68 21.14
N ARG A 755 -0.39 13.56 22.45
CA ARG A 755 -1.29 12.81 23.35
C ARG A 755 -2.71 13.37 23.36
N GLY A 756 -2.87 14.68 23.55
CA GLY A 756 -4.18 15.33 23.60
C GLY A 756 -4.93 15.20 22.27
N LEU A 757 -4.23 15.36 21.15
CA LEU A 757 -4.77 15.15 19.82
C LEU A 757 -5.21 13.71 19.59
N ALA A 758 -4.40 12.73 20.01
CA ALA A 758 -4.75 11.31 19.92
C ALA A 758 -6.01 10.97 20.72
N ALA A 759 -6.17 11.55 21.92
CA ALA A 759 -7.37 11.43 22.73
C ALA A 759 -8.58 12.10 22.04
N PHE A 760 -8.42 13.32 21.54
CA PHE A 760 -9.49 14.03 20.84
C PHE A 760 -9.99 13.27 19.60
N ALA A 761 -9.07 12.78 18.76
CA ALA A 761 -9.39 12.00 17.57
C ALA A 761 -10.20 10.74 17.93
N MET A 762 -9.75 9.99 18.95
CA MET A 762 -10.45 8.79 19.37
C MET A 762 -11.78 9.07 20.06
N SER A 763 -11.93 10.19 20.75
CA SER A 763 -13.23 10.62 21.28
C SER A 763 -14.24 10.89 20.16
N SER A 764 -13.81 11.56 19.08
CA SER A 764 -14.64 11.79 17.90
C SER A 764 -15.04 10.47 17.20
N PHE A 765 -14.07 9.58 17.00
CA PHE A 765 -14.32 8.24 16.44
C PHE A 765 -15.31 7.43 17.30
N VAL A 766 -15.07 7.32 18.61
CA VAL A 766 -15.90 6.56 19.54
C VAL A 766 -17.33 7.10 19.57
N ALA A 767 -17.50 8.43 19.55
CA ALA A 767 -18.83 9.04 19.50
C ALA A 767 -19.57 8.69 18.20
N ALA A 768 -18.88 8.73 17.06
CA ALA A 768 -19.44 8.40 15.75
C ALA A 768 -19.82 6.90 15.64
N TRP A 769 -18.94 6.02 16.10
CA TRP A 769 -19.15 4.57 16.10
C TRP A 769 -20.24 4.15 17.10
N GLY A 770 -20.26 4.75 18.30
CA GLY A 770 -21.31 4.59 19.31
C GLY A 770 -22.70 5.07 18.84
N ALA A 771 -22.75 6.02 17.89
CA ALA A 771 -23.99 6.42 17.23
C ALA A 771 -24.44 5.45 16.11
N GLY A 772 -23.78 4.29 16.00
CA GLY A 772 -24.16 3.21 15.08
C GLY A 772 -23.55 3.30 13.68
N LEU A 773 -22.63 4.25 13.41
CA LEU A 773 -21.88 4.24 12.15
C LEU A 773 -20.92 3.04 12.10
N GLY A 774 -20.68 2.48 10.91
CA GLY A 774 -19.59 1.51 10.72
C GLY A 774 -18.22 2.16 10.92
N VAL A 775 -17.20 1.37 11.26
CA VAL A 775 -15.83 1.88 11.52
C VAL A 775 -15.31 2.77 10.39
N GLY A 776 -15.49 2.38 9.13
CA GLY A 776 -14.99 3.15 7.99
C GLY A 776 -15.63 4.54 7.91
N ALA A 777 -16.95 4.62 8.10
CA ALA A 777 -17.68 5.89 8.12
C ALA A 777 -17.36 6.73 9.37
N ALA A 778 -17.18 6.09 10.53
CA ALA A 778 -16.79 6.76 11.77
C ALA A 778 -15.37 7.37 11.67
N VAL A 779 -14.40 6.64 11.11
CA VAL A 779 -13.05 7.14 10.83
C VAL A 779 -13.09 8.29 9.83
N ARG A 780 -13.86 8.15 8.74
CA ARG A 780 -14.03 9.25 7.77
C ARG A 780 -14.59 10.50 8.44
N ARG A 781 -15.63 10.36 9.29
CA ARG A 781 -16.21 11.47 10.05
C ARG A 781 -15.19 12.14 10.97
N MET A 782 -14.42 11.35 11.72
CA MET A 782 -13.35 11.84 12.58
C MET A 782 -12.30 12.63 11.78
N ARG A 783 -11.91 12.14 10.60
CA ARG A 783 -10.95 12.84 9.72
C ARG A 783 -11.45 14.21 9.32
N TRP A 784 -12.72 14.31 8.92
CA TRP A 784 -13.33 15.59 8.57
C TRP A 784 -13.52 16.53 9.76
N GLU A 785 -13.82 16.00 10.95
CA GLU A 785 -13.90 16.81 12.17
C GLU A 785 -12.54 17.45 12.50
N LEU A 786 -11.45 16.68 12.42
CA LEU A 786 -10.09 17.23 12.56
C LEU A 786 -9.78 18.24 11.45
N LEU A 787 -10.13 17.93 10.21
CA LEU A 787 -9.89 18.80 9.07
C LEU A 787 -10.57 20.18 9.23
N SER A 788 -11.79 20.20 9.78
CA SER A 788 -12.54 21.45 10.08
C SER A 788 -11.84 22.37 11.09
N ARG A 789 -10.84 21.86 11.80
CA ARG A 789 -9.98 22.63 12.73
C ARG A 789 -8.66 23.03 12.09
N GLY A 790 -8.45 22.71 10.81
CA GLY A 790 -7.16 22.83 10.15
C GLY A 790 -6.18 21.70 10.50
N ASN A 791 -6.68 20.59 11.06
CA ASN A 791 -5.85 19.47 11.51
C ASN A 791 -5.91 18.29 10.53
N VAL A 792 -4.74 17.92 10.00
CA VAL A 792 -4.62 16.86 9.00
C VAL A 792 -4.37 15.47 9.59
N MET A 793 -4.20 15.37 10.90
CA MET A 793 -3.79 14.14 11.58
C MET A 793 -4.86 13.07 11.68
N GLY A 794 -6.09 13.36 11.27
CA GLY A 794 -7.06 12.29 11.02
C GLY A 794 -6.54 11.27 9.99
N LEU A 795 -5.71 11.72 9.04
CA LEU A 795 -5.07 10.88 8.04
C LEU A 795 -3.94 10.00 8.62
N ALA A 796 -3.59 10.15 9.89
CA ALA A 796 -2.68 9.23 10.57
C ALA A 796 -3.34 7.88 10.90
N TYR A 797 -4.67 7.79 10.91
CA TYR A 797 -5.38 6.59 11.35
C TYR A 797 -5.72 5.67 10.17
N SER A 798 -5.42 4.38 10.31
CA SER A 798 -5.68 3.33 9.32
C SER A 798 -6.63 2.26 9.89
N PRO A 799 -7.78 1.98 9.24
CA PRO A 799 -8.70 0.92 9.66
C PRO A 799 -8.33 -0.43 9.01
N TYR A 800 -7.64 -1.28 9.76
CA TYR A 800 -7.36 -2.68 9.41
C TYR A 800 -8.52 -3.59 9.81
N CYS A 801 -9.68 -3.32 9.23
CA CYS A 801 -10.93 -4.01 9.50
C CYS A 801 -11.90 -3.80 8.33
N ASP A 802 -13.05 -4.44 8.43
CA ASP A 802 -14.21 -4.14 7.62
C ASP A 802 -14.73 -2.71 7.88
N ALA A 803 -15.06 -1.97 6.83
CA ALA A 803 -15.63 -0.62 6.96
C ALA A 803 -17.00 -0.63 7.66
N ASP A 804 -17.75 -1.72 7.55
CA ASP A 804 -19.11 -1.85 8.07
C ASP A 804 -19.17 -2.40 9.50
N LEU A 805 -18.03 -2.72 10.12
CA LEU A 805 -17.95 -3.19 11.51
C LEU A 805 -18.62 -2.18 12.47
N ARG A 806 -19.56 -2.66 13.29
CA ARG A 806 -20.36 -1.85 14.23
C ARG A 806 -20.24 -2.38 15.66
N LEU A 807 -20.71 -1.58 16.61
CA LEU A 807 -21.05 -2.07 17.93
C LEU A 807 -22.34 -2.90 17.87
N PRO A 808 -22.54 -3.84 18.83
CA PRO A 808 -23.83 -4.49 19.02
C PRO A 808 -24.93 -3.45 19.28
N ARG A 809 -26.16 -3.75 18.84
CA ARG A 809 -27.31 -2.85 19.00
C ARG A 809 -28.06 -3.09 20.29
#